data_AF-A0A7C4AE99-F1
#
_entry.id   AF-A0A7C4AE99-F1
#
_cell.length_a   1.000
_cell.length_b   1.000
_cell.length_c   1.000
_cell.angle_alpha   90.00
_cell.angle_beta   90.00
_cell.angle_gamma   90.00
#
_symmetry.space_group_name_H-M   'P 1'
#
loop_
_entity.id
_entity.type
_entity.pdbx_description
1 polymer ?
#
loop_
_entity_poly.entity_id
_entity_poly.type
_entity_poly.pdbx_seq_one_letter_code
_entity_poly.pdbx_strand_id
1 'polypeptide(L)'
;MRWHERGWAIGGALVMGILALFLPAFPQPDVWLYPTYSSHSDLTVIHWPKVRLMATSWHTEGELPLWTPANLSGMPLAANQLAMRFYPPAWLLLLMPSGVGFNLFLFLHLCWAGLGTWWLLRRVFQVDALPALIGSWVFALSGKLIAHMAGGHASLVAAAAWMPWAFGATSLLISVESIRERMRWALLAALALAAEICTHSLIVLYTVYLLAAWVLWQVVFSGRSRVMRLWTLLPSLLVIPVSTTALGAAQLLPLIELSAYSNRALSLEEAGQYALTPLQLGVALLLPQSYAGHEAVAYLGLVPLVLAGWGLRRSDRRTWFLALVILIALLYAFGNAAPLFELVYRFAPGMSYIRTPARVVIVAALALAILAAMGAQRLAQKYIPWHSGVILAIAAIMTASGVGLTVLGYANRATLGLACLPLATLLTIGLTAQRRLRAPLAWLILACLTWGDLISFGFTLIRFIPSQEAFAPGIVAAEYLSHQPGLWRSYSPSYSIPPHVAAQWGIQTADGVDPVHLERYDRFMELAGNYAHLPDVPVGRFSVTIPPFPPDRPLESAFQNVHPNLSLLGLLNVTYLVSAFPLPLADLELLTRTEHAYIYRNHHALPRAWALPAEVARPFLTSDTHANWTQQLEALYTAASKWRGAMRSTVAVQEYQADRIVLEVTVDGPSVLILSEHWYPGWLAWVDDVPAEVLPVTGLLRGVLLEAGGHRVVLAYQPLTVRIGMGISTVAIVGLLLFIALAGAHRLVAHWGLIGGETLR
;
A
#
# COMPACT_ATOMS: atom_id res chain seq x y z
N MET A 1 -4.31 -32.34 32.77
CA MET A 1 -3.62 -32.16 31.47
C MET A 1 -3.43 -30.67 31.22
N ARG A 2 -2.18 -30.22 31.12
CA ARG A 2 -1.76 -28.84 31.39
C ARG A 2 -1.86 -27.97 30.12
N TRP A 3 -2.40 -26.76 30.28
CA TRP A 3 -2.76 -25.81 29.21
C TRP A 3 -1.62 -25.39 28.26
N HIS A 4 -0.36 -25.67 28.59
CA HIS A 4 0.79 -25.40 27.72
C HIS A 4 0.88 -26.32 26.49
N GLU A 5 0.28 -27.52 26.51
CA GLU A 5 0.33 -28.46 25.39
C GLU A 5 -0.63 -28.09 24.22
N ARG A 6 -1.54 -27.14 24.40
CA ARG A 6 -2.57 -26.75 23.40
C ARG A 6 -2.22 -25.53 22.53
N GLY A 7 -1.13 -24.83 22.83
CA GLY A 7 -0.75 -23.62 22.08
C GLY A 7 -0.46 -23.91 20.61
N TRP A 8 0.29 -24.99 20.35
CA TRP A 8 0.65 -25.44 19.01
C TRP A 8 -0.56 -25.86 18.17
N ALA A 9 -1.52 -26.57 18.77
CA ALA A 9 -2.74 -26.99 18.08
C ALA A 9 -3.58 -25.78 17.61
N ILE A 10 -3.62 -24.71 18.40
CA ILE A 10 -4.39 -23.50 18.06
C ILE A 10 -3.64 -22.63 17.05
N GLY A 11 -2.31 -22.53 17.16
CA GLY A 11 -1.49 -21.92 16.12
C GLY A 11 -1.65 -22.65 14.78
N GLY A 12 -1.63 -23.98 14.79
CA GLY A 12 -1.91 -24.80 13.62
C GLY A 12 -3.32 -24.57 13.06
N ALA A 13 -4.35 -24.52 13.91
CA ALA A 13 -5.72 -24.22 13.48
C ALA A 13 -5.84 -22.83 12.83
N LEU A 14 -5.19 -21.81 13.39
CA LEU A 14 -5.17 -20.46 12.81
C LEU A 14 -4.58 -20.48 11.39
N VAL A 15 -3.39 -21.07 11.25
CA VAL A 15 -2.67 -21.15 9.96
C VAL A 15 -3.46 -21.96 8.95
N MET A 16 -3.97 -23.15 9.32
CA MET A 16 -4.80 -23.97 8.45
C MET A 16 -6.09 -23.28 8.03
N GLY A 17 -6.70 -22.51 8.94
CA GLY A 17 -7.90 -21.75 8.66
C GLY A 17 -7.68 -20.67 7.61
N ILE A 18 -6.50 -20.02 7.59
CA ILE A 18 -6.13 -19.02 6.59
C ILE A 18 -5.68 -19.70 5.29
N LEU A 19 -4.94 -20.81 5.39
CA LEU A 19 -4.44 -21.59 4.25
C LEU A 19 -5.57 -22.03 3.32
N ALA A 20 -6.77 -22.26 3.87
CA ALA A 20 -7.96 -22.59 3.10
C ALA A 20 -8.22 -21.62 1.93
N LEU A 21 -7.98 -20.31 2.08
CA LEU A 21 -8.14 -19.33 0.99
C LEU A 21 -7.11 -19.51 -0.14
N PHE A 22 -5.94 -20.08 0.17
CA PHE A 22 -4.81 -20.24 -0.75
C PHE A 22 -4.67 -21.67 -1.29
N LEU A 23 -5.46 -22.63 -0.79
CA LEU A 23 -5.47 -24.01 -1.30
C LEU A 23 -5.59 -24.10 -2.83
N PRO A 24 -6.42 -23.28 -3.52
CA PRO A 24 -6.48 -23.32 -4.99
C PRO A 24 -5.17 -22.96 -5.68
N ALA A 25 -4.30 -22.16 -5.04
CA ALA A 25 -3.01 -21.75 -5.58
C ALA A 25 -1.89 -22.76 -5.31
N PHE A 26 -2.00 -23.57 -4.25
CA PHE A 26 -0.96 -24.50 -3.83
C PHE A 26 -0.49 -25.50 -4.92
N PRO A 27 -1.38 -26.10 -5.73
CA PRO A 27 -0.95 -27.02 -6.79
C PRO A 27 -0.39 -26.30 -8.04
N GLN A 28 -0.43 -24.98 -8.11
CA GLN A 28 -0.10 -24.22 -9.31
C GLN A 28 0.90 -23.10 -8.99
N PRO A 29 2.21 -23.28 -9.24
CA PRO A 29 3.21 -22.27 -8.89
C PRO A 29 3.07 -20.97 -9.71
N ASP A 30 2.38 -21.01 -10.86
CA ASP A 30 2.31 -19.90 -11.83
C ASP A 30 0.95 -19.18 -11.85
N VAL A 31 0.30 -19.07 -10.68
CA VAL A 31 -0.98 -18.35 -10.54
C VAL A 31 -0.88 -17.10 -9.69
N TRP A 32 -1.72 -16.14 -10.02
CA TRP A 32 -1.79 -14.82 -9.41
C TRP A 32 -3.13 -14.61 -8.72
N LEU A 33 -3.08 -14.04 -7.52
CA LEU A 33 -4.27 -13.63 -6.80
C LEU A 33 -4.87 -12.36 -7.42
N TYR A 34 -6.12 -12.47 -7.87
CA TYR A 34 -6.88 -11.41 -8.53
C TYR A 34 -8.26 -11.23 -7.88
N PRO A 35 -8.87 -10.04 -8.02
CA PRO A 35 -10.24 -9.83 -7.60
C PRO A 35 -11.21 -10.50 -8.59
N THR A 36 -12.35 -10.95 -8.09
CA THR A 36 -13.46 -11.49 -8.92
C THR A 36 -14.22 -10.41 -9.68
N TYR A 37 -14.20 -9.17 -9.18
CA TYR A 37 -14.97 -8.04 -9.70
C TYR A 37 -14.19 -7.13 -10.65
N SER A 38 -12.93 -7.43 -10.94
CA SER A 38 -12.09 -6.66 -11.87
C SER A 38 -11.18 -7.58 -12.67
N SER A 39 -10.89 -7.21 -13.92
CA SER A 39 -9.86 -7.82 -14.76
C SER A 39 -8.44 -7.34 -14.41
N HIS A 40 -8.32 -6.34 -13.53
CA HIS A 40 -7.05 -5.74 -13.13
C HIS A 40 -6.78 -5.94 -11.63
N SER A 41 -5.50 -5.94 -11.25
CA SER A 41 -5.05 -6.05 -9.86
C SER A 41 -3.84 -5.14 -9.66
N ASP A 42 -3.82 -4.38 -8.56
CA ASP A 42 -2.66 -3.56 -8.20
C ASP A 42 -1.41 -4.42 -7.93
N LEU A 43 -1.62 -5.71 -7.63
CA LEU A 43 -0.56 -6.68 -7.42
C LEU A 43 0.34 -6.78 -8.65
N THR A 44 -0.27 -6.91 -9.83
CA THR A 44 0.43 -6.98 -11.10
C THR A 44 0.73 -5.59 -11.63
N VAL A 45 -0.22 -4.66 -11.63
CA VAL A 45 -0.04 -3.35 -12.28
C VAL A 45 0.95 -2.45 -11.53
N ILE A 46 1.00 -2.50 -10.20
CA ILE A 46 1.79 -1.56 -9.38
C ILE A 46 2.98 -2.24 -8.69
N HIS A 47 2.76 -3.38 -8.04
CA HIS A 47 3.81 -4.03 -7.24
C HIS A 47 4.78 -4.85 -8.08
N TRP A 48 4.28 -5.65 -9.03
CA TRP A 48 5.13 -6.53 -9.86
C TRP A 48 6.22 -5.79 -10.66
N PRO A 49 5.97 -4.67 -11.38
CA PRO A 49 7.01 -3.94 -12.09
C PRO A 49 8.20 -3.56 -11.20
N LYS A 50 7.91 -3.15 -9.96
CA LYS A 50 8.91 -2.75 -8.97
C LYS A 50 9.71 -3.97 -8.50
N VAL A 51 9.04 -5.07 -8.17
CA VAL A 51 9.69 -6.34 -7.79
C VAL A 51 10.54 -6.89 -8.93
N ARG A 52 10.04 -6.87 -10.17
CA ARG A 52 10.76 -7.34 -11.36
C ARG A 52 12.04 -6.55 -11.58
N LEU A 53 11.97 -5.22 -11.50
CA LEU A 53 13.16 -4.36 -11.60
C LEU A 53 14.16 -4.69 -10.48
N MET A 54 13.73 -4.70 -9.23
CA MET A 54 14.61 -4.99 -8.08
C MET A 54 15.24 -6.38 -8.16
N ALA A 55 14.47 -7.41 -8.54
CA ALA A 55 14.97 -8.76 -8.68
C ALA A 55 15.99 -8.87 -9.83
N THR A 56 15.70 -8.23 -10.97
CA THR A 56 16.62 -8.22 -12.12
C THR A 56 17.93 -7.55 -11.75
N SER A 57 17.89 -6.33 -11.19
CA SER A 57 19.10 -5.60 -10.75
C SER A 57 19.87 -6.36 -9.67
N TRP A 58 19.19 -6.99 -8.71
CA TRP A 58 19.86 -7.82 -7.69
C TRP A 58 20.63 -8.99 -8.32
N HIS A 59 20.04 -9.66 -9.31
CA HIS A 59 20.68 -10.79 -9.97
C HIS A 59 21.80 -10.40 -10.95
N THR A 60 21.73 -9.23 -11.58
CA THR A 60 22.72 -8.78 -12.57
C THR A 60 23.86 -7.96 -11.95
N GLU A 61 23.55 -7.12 -10.97
CA GLU A 61 24.46 -6.10 -10.43
C GLU A 61 24.75 -6.29 -8.94
N GLY A 62 23.95 -7.09 -8.22
CA GLY A 62 24.08 -7.26 -6.76
C GLY A 62 23.57 -6.06 -5.95
N GLU A 63 22.87 -5.12 -6.60
CA GLU A 63 22.37 -3.90 -5.99
C GLU A 63 20.85 -3.79 -6.14
N LEU A 64 20.21 -3.17 -5.15
CA LEU A 64 18.81 -2.78 -5.26
C LEU A 64 18.73 -1.35 -5.83
N PRO A 65 17.91 -1.09 -6.87
CA PRO A 65 17.86 0.20 -7.55
C PRO A 65 17.05 1.24 -6.77
N LEU A 66 17.59 2.44 -6.60
CA LEU A 66 17.00 3.58 -5.89
C LEU A 66 16.05 4.40 -6.77
N TRP A 67 16.23 4.33 -8.08
CA TRP A 67 15.41 4.93 -9.12
C TRP A 67 14.73 3.84 -9.96
N THR A 68 13.63 4.16 -10.64
CA THR A 68 13.04 3.28 -11.66
C THR A 68 12.84 4.05 -12.97
N PRO A 69 13.44 3.61 -14.09
CA PRO A 69 13.20 4.20 -15.41
C PRO A 69 12.00 3.57 -16.14
N ALA A 70 11.36 2.56 -15.56
CA ALA A 70 10.42 1.68 -16.26
C ALA A 70 9.05 2.33 -16.52
N ASN A 71 8.56 3.14 -15.58
CA ASN A 71 7.22 3.72 -15.62
C ASN A 71 7.29 5.23 -15.35
N LEU A 72 6.35 5.99 -15.93
CA LEU A 72 6.20 7.45 -15.76
C LEU A 72 7.49 8.21 -16.10
N SER A 73 8.25 7.71 -17.09
CA SER A 73 9.51 8.32 -17.55
C SER A 73 10.59 8.48 -16.46
N GLY A 74 10.45 7.82 -15.31
CA GLY A 74 11.41 7.89 -14.20
C GLY A 74 10.80 8.35 -12.88
N MET A 75 10.93 7.55 -11.81
CA MET A 75 10.47 7.90 -10.46
C MET A 75 11.44 7.43 -9.35
N PRO A 76 11.49 8.10 -8.17
CA PRO A 76 12.34 7.68 -7.06
C PRO A 76 11.78 6.43 -6.37
N LEU A 77 12.29 5.26 -6.74
CA LEU A 77 11.86 3.96 -6.23
C LEU A 77 12.08 3.81 -4.71
N ALA A 78 13.17 4.36 -4.18
CA ALA A 78 13.51 4.29 -2.76
C ALA A 78 12.49 5.02 -1.86
N ALA A 79 11.91 6.12 -2.35
CA ALA A 79 10.88 6.88 -1.63
C ALA A 79 9.50 6.19 -1.68
N ASN A 80 9.29 5.28 -2.64
CA ASN A 80 8.01 4.63 -2.87
C ASN A 80 7.79 3.44 -1.93
N GLN A 81 6.94 3.61 -0.91
CA GLN A 81 6.63 2.55 0.05
C GLN A 81 6.01 1.30 -0.59
N LEU A 82 5.35 1.41 -1.75
CA LEU A 82 4.78 0.24 -2.45
C LEU A 82 5.86 -0.64 -3.08
N ALA A 83 7.09 -0.15 -3.25
CA ALA A 83 8.24 -0.98 -3.58
C ALA A 83 8.65 -1.89 -2.40
N MET A 84 8.31 -1.51 -1.16
CA MET A 84 8.65 -2.25 0.06
C MET A 84 10.15 -2.60 0.18
N ARG A 85 11.02 -1.78 -0.43
CA ARG A 85 12.47 -2.00 -0.49
C ARG A 85 13.09 -2.17 0.90
N PHE A 86 12.68 -1.31 1.83
CA PHE A 86 13.20 -1.28 3.20
C PHE A 86 12.38 -2.14 4.17
N TYR A 87 11.56 -3.05 3.65
CA TYR A 87 10.76 -4.00 4.43
C TYR A 87 11.29 -5.42 4.20
N PRO A 88 12.16 -5.96 5.10
CA PRO A 88 12.82 -7.24 4.88
C PRO A 88 11.90 -8.43 4.53
N PRO A 89 10.67 -8.55 5.08
CA PRO A 89 9.76 -9.62 4.67
C PRO A 89 9.37 -9.57 3.18
N ALA A 90 9.43 -8.40 2.52
CA ALA A 90 9.22 -8.31 1.06
C ALA A 90 10.40 -8.85 0.25
N TRP A 91 11.58 -9.08 0.84
CA TRP A 91 12.73 -9.63 0.11
C TRP A 91 12.51 -11.08 -0.33
N LEU A 92 11.53 -11.79 0.23
CA LEU A 92 11.10 -13.09 -0.30
C LEU A 92 10.63 -12.98 -1.76
N LEU A 93 10.09 -11.82 -2.16
CA LEU A 93 9.63 -11.55 -3.52
C LEU A 93 10.80 -11.44 -4.52
N LEU A 94 12.03 -11.23 -4.03
CA LEU A 94 13.24 -11.20 -4.84
C LEU A 94 13.81 -12.61 -5.07
N LEU A 95 13.46 -13.56 -4.22
CA LEU A 95 14.08 -14.90 -4.17
C LEU A 95 13.21 -15.99 -4.82
N MET A 96 11.94 -15.71 -5.08
CA MET A 96 10.96 -16.70 -5.55
C MET A 96 10.34 -16.27 -6.89
N PRO A 97 9.86 -17.23 -7.71
CA PRO A 97 8.95 -16.91 -8.81
C PRO A 97 7.78 -16.07 -8.30
N SER A 98 7.39 -15.04 -9.05
CA SER A 98 6.60 -13.94 -8.52
C SER A 98 5.18 -14.32 -8.10
N GLY A 99 4.48 -15.18 -8.84
CA GLY A 99 3.17 -15.70 -8.43
C GLY A 99 3.23 -16.38 -7.05
N VAL A 100 4.16 -17.32 -6.86
CA VAL A 100 4.41 -17.99 -5.57
C VAL A 100 4.80 -16.97 -4.50
N GLY A 101 5.75 -16.09 -4.82
CA GLY A 101 6.26 -15.08 -3.89
C GLY A 101 5.15 -14.20 -3.34
N PHE A 102 4.30 -13.62 -4.20
CA PHE A 102 3.20 -12.76 -3.75
C PHE A 102 2.14 -13.54 -2.96
N ASN A 103 1.76 -14.73 -3.40
CA ASN A 103 0.79 -15.56 -2.68
C ASN A 103 1.30 -15.93 -1.28
N LEU A 104 2.57 -16.34 -1.18
CA LEU A 104 3.21 -16.65 0.10
C LEU A 104 3.35 -15.40 0.97
N PHE A 105 3.75 -14.27 0.40
CA PHE A 105 3.83 -12.99 1.12
C PHE A 105 2.49 -12.63 1.75
N LEU A 106 1.40 -12.62 0.97
CA LEU A 106 0.06 -12.28 1.46
C LEU A 106 -0.41 -13.27 2.52
N PHE A 107 -0.24 -14.58 2.28
CA PHE A 107 -0.56 -15.63 3.25
C PHE A 107 0.15 -15.42 4.59
N LEU A 108 1.46 -15.22 4.57
CA LEU A 108 2.27 -15.02 5.78
C LEU A 108 1.84 -13.76 6.55
N HIS A 109 1.45 -12.68 5.86
CA HIS A 109 0.98 -11.46 6.52
C HIS A 109 -0.41 -11.63 7.13
N LEU A 110 -1.32 -12.39 6.51
CA LEU A 110 -2.59 -12.74 7.16
C LEU A 110 -2.36 -13.61 8.39
N CYS A 111 -1.44 -14.59 8.32
CA CYS A 111 -1.04 -15.36 9.50
C CYS A 111 -0.45 -14.45 10.59
N TRP A 112 0.40 -13.49 10.22
CA TRP A 112 1.00 -12.53 11.15
C TRP A 112 -0.04 -11.63 11.82
N ALA A 113 -1.04 -11.16 11.06
CA ALA A 113 -2.18 -10.40 11.57
C ALA A 113 -3.00 -11.22 12.58
N GLY A 114 -3.29 -12.49 12.24
CA GLY A 114 -4.01 -13.42 13.10
C GLY A 114 -3.23 -13.75 14.38
N LEU A 115 -1.93 -14.02 14.27
CA LEU A 115 -1.05 -14.34 15.41
C LEU A 115 -0.90 -13.14 16.34
N GLY A 116 -0.76 -11.93 15.79
CA GLY A 116 -0.73 -10.69 16.57
C GLY A 116 -2.04 -10.46 17.32
N THR A 117 -3.17 -10.69 16.66
CA THR A 117 -4.51 -10.58 17.28
C THR A 117 -4.70 -11.64 18.37
N TRP A 118 -4.28 -12.88 18.13
CA TRP A 118 -4.29 -13.94 19.14
C TRP A 118 -3.43 -13.55 20.34
N TRP A 119 -2.20 -13.10 20.11
CA TRP A 119 -1.28 -12.69 21.16
C TRP A 119 -1.85 -11.53 21.99
N LEU A 120 -2.40 -10.50 21.33
CA LEU A 120 -3.10 -9.38 21.94
C LEU A 120 -4.25 -9.87 22.84
N LEU A 121 -5.12 -10.74 22.33
CA LEU A 121 -6.27 -11.28 23.06
C LEU A 121 -5.86 -12.09 24.28
N ARG A 122 -4.81 -12.92 24.14
CA ARG A 122 -4.29 -13.77 25.22
C ARG A 122 -3.59 -12.97 26.30
N ARG A 123 -2.75 -12.00 25.92
CA ARG A 123 -1.85 -11.30 26.85
C ARG A 123 -2.48 -10.05 27.45
N VAL A 124 -3.22 -9.28 26.65
CA VAL A 124 -3.79 -8.01 27.09
C VAL A 124 -5.21 -8.21 27.61
N PHE A 125 -6.05 -8.89 26.84
CA PHE A 125 -7.47 -9.07 27.17
C PHE A 125 -7.78 -10.33 27.97
N GLN A 126 -6.78 -11.20 28.19
CA GLN A 126 -6.88 -12.43 29.00
C GLN A 126 -8.02 -13.36 28.55
N VAL A 127 -8.19 -13.49 27.24
CA VAL A 127 -9.24 -14.31 26.62
C VAL A 127 -8.77 -15.77 26.47
N ASP A 128 -9.67 -16.74 26.61
CA ASP A 128 -9.36 -18.16 26.41
C ASP A 128 -9.05 -18.49 24.95
N ALA A 129 -8.53 -19.69 24.72
CA ALA A 129 -7.74 -19.96 23.53
C ALA A 129 -8.63 -20.11 22.28
N LEU A 130 -9.81 -20.74 22.45
CA LEU A 130 -10.82 -20.85 21.38
C LEU A 130 -11.50 -19.51 21.09
N PRO A 131 -12.00 -18.73 22.07
CA PRO A 131 -12.49 -17.38 21.79
C PRO A 131 -11.43 -16.44 21.19
N ALA A 132 -10.16 -16.59 21.58
CA ALA A 132 -9.07 -15.84 20.96
C ALA A 132 -8.85 -16.23 19.49
N LEU A 133 -8.96 -17.53 19.15
CA LEU A 133 -8.90 -17.99 17.76
C LEU A 133 -10.02 -17.36 16.91
N ILE A 134 -11.24 -17.25 17.46
CA ILE A 134 -12.36 -16.55 16.80
C ILE A 134 -11.92 -15.12 16.44
N GLY A 135 -11.52 -14.30 17.42
CA GLY A 135 -11.08 -12.92 17.15
C GLY A 135 -9.90 -12.84 16.17
N SER A 136 -9.00 -13.81 16.21
CA SER A 136 -7.85 -13.86 15.30
C SER A 136 -8.27 -14.03 13.84
N TRP A 137 -9.23 -14.92 13.57
CA TRP A 137 -9.84 -15.04 12.25
C TRP A 137 -10.68 -13.83 11.88
N VAL A 138 -11.42 -13.22 12.81
CA VAL A 138 -12.21 -12.03 12.51
C VAL A 138 -11.37 -10.91 11.93
N PHE A 139 -10.18 -10.64 12.47
CA PHE A 139 -9.32 -9.61 11.90
C PHE A 139 -8.65 -10.08 10.60
N ALA A 140 -7.95 -11.22 10.64
CA ALA A 140 -7.16 -11.73 9.52
C ALA A 140 -7.99 -12.09 8.28
N LEU A 141 -9.24 -12.50 8.47
CA LEU A 141 -10.19 -12.86 7.41
C LEU A 141 -11.33 -11.84 7.28
N SER A 142 -11.20 -10.65 7.87
CA SER A 142 -12.21 -9.60 7.70
C SER A 142 -12.40 -9.28 6.23
N GLY A 143 -13.65 -9.06 5.82
CA GLY A 143 -13.99 -8.76 4.43
C GLY A 143 -13.23 -7.56 3.88
N LYS A 144 -13.04 -6.51 4.70
CA LYS A 144 -12.25 -5.33 4.30
C LYS A 144 -10.80 -5.68 3.97
N LEU A 145 -10.13 -6.48 4.81
CA LEU A 145 -8.72 -6.85 4.59
C LEU A 145 -8.58 -7.81 3.40
N ILE A 146 -9.48 -8.79 3.29
CA ILE A 146 -9.50 -9.73 2.16
C ILE A 146 -9.83 -9.02 0.84
N ALA A 147 -10.70 -8.02 0.84
CA ALA A 147 -11.00 -7.26 -0.37
C ALA A 147 -9.79 -6.43 -0.86
N HIS A 148 -9.03 -5.81 0.05
CA HIS A 148 -7.78 -5.14 -0.31
C HIS A 148 -6.69 -6.11 -0.76
N MET A 149 -6.60 -7.30 -0.16
CA MET A 149 -5.75 -8.37 -0.66
C MET A 149 -6.16 -8.77 -2.09
N ALA A 150 -7.46 -8.99 -2.33
CA ALA A 150 -8.03 -9.31 -3.63
C ALA A 150 -7.71 -8.23 -4.67
N GLY A 151 -7.86 -6.95 -4.31
CA GLY A 151 -7.50 -5.81 -5.16
C GLY A 151 -5.99 -5.62 -5.36
N GLY A 152 -5.14 -6.43 -4.73
CA GLY A 152 -3.69 -6.41 -4.92
C GLY A 152 -2.92 -5.40 -4.06
N HIS A 153 -3.53 -4.85 -3.01
CA HIS A 153 -2.89 -3.87 -2.11
C HIS A 153 -1.93 -4.54 -1.12
N ALA A 154 -0.86 -5.17 -1.62
CA ALA A 154 0.04 -6.00 -0.82
C ALA A 154 0.70 -5.24 0.32
N SER A 155 1.13 -4.00 0.08
CA SER A 155 1.77 -3.17 1.11
C SER A 155 0.80 -2.75 2.23
N LEU A 156 -0.47 -2.49 1.89
CA LEU A 156 -1.51 -2.17 2.87
C LEU A 156 -1.81 -3.37 3.78
N VAL A 157 -1.95 -4.57 3.19
CA VAL A 157 -2.15 -5.81 3.96
C VAL A 157 -0.95 -6.09 4.86
N ALA A 158 0.27 -5.90 4.34
CA ALA A 158 1.49 -6.07 5.13
C ALA A 158 1.55 -5.12 6.32
N ALA A 159 1.22 -3.83 6.13
CA ALA A 159 1.15 -2.85 7.22
C ALA A 159 0.06 -3.23 8.24
N ALA A 160 -1.15 -3.56 7.78
CA ALA A 160 -2.28 -3.88 8.67
C ALA A 160 -2.00 -5.10 9.56
N ALA A 161 -1.15 -6.03 9.12
CA ALA A 161 -0.74 -7.18 9.91
C ALA A 161 0.06 -6.82 11.17
N TRP A 162 0.71 -5.65 11.21
CA TRP A 162 1.48 -5.15 12.36
C TRP A 162 0.64 -4.41 13.40
N MET A 163 -0.54 -3.93 13.03
CA MET A 163 -1.43 -3.14 13.89
C MET A 163 -1.77 -3.83 15.24
N PRO A 164 -2.10 -5.15 15.30
CA PRO A 164 -2.37 -5.82 16.58
C PRO A 164 -1.14 -5.90 17.50
N TRP A 165 0.06 -5.99 16.91
CA TRP A 165 1.32 -6.05 17.66
C TRP A 165 1.64 -4.69 18.29
N ALA A 166 1.51 -3.61 17.52
CA ALA A 166 1.67 -2.25 18.01
C ALA A 166 0.68 -1.94 19.14
N PHE A 167 -0.60 -2.31 18.96
CA PHE A 167 -1.65 -2.08 19.96
C PHE A 167 -1.44 -2.91 21.23
N GLY A 168 -1.06 -4.19 21.09
CA GLY A 168 -0.80 -5.07 22.22
C GLY A 168 0.44 -4.68 23.00
N ALA A 169 1.53 -4.33 22.32
CA ALA A 169 2.76 -3.89 22.96
C ALA A 169 2.53 -2.60 23.75
N THR A 170 1.88 -1.60 23.15
CA THR A 170 1.52 -0.35 23.84
C THR A 170 0.62 -0.61 25.05
N SER A 171 -0.34 -1.53 24.94
CA SER A 171 -1.22 -1.92 26.05
C SER A 171 -0.45 -2.58 27.20
N LEU A 172 0.51 -3.44 26.90
CA LEU A 172 1.36 -4.09 27.90
C LEU A 172 2.30 -3.09 28.58
N LEU A 173 2.89 -2.18 27.81
CA LEU A 173 3.71 -1.07 28.33
C LEU A 173 2.98 -0.30 29.43
N ILE A 174 1.71 0.06 29.19
CA ILE A 174 0.88 0.82 30.15
C ILE A 174 0.52 0.01 31.40
N SER A 175 0.53 -1.33 31.28
CA SER A 175 0.11 -2.25 32.35
C SER A 175 1.23 -2.67 33.30
N VAL A 176 2.50 -2.55 32.88
CA VAL A 176 3.66 -2.99 33.66
C VAL A 176 4.27 -1.84 34.46
N GLU A 177 4.85 -2.15 35.62
CA GLU A 177 5.49 -1.17 36.50
C GLU A 177 6.99 -1.03 36.21
N SER A 178 7.65 -2.14 35.86
CA SER A 178 9.09 -2.17 35.60
C SER A 178 9.47 -1.37 34.35
N ILE A 179 10.37 -0.39 34.51
CA ILE A 179 10.89 0.40 33.40
C ILE A 179 11.53 -0.49 32.32
N ARG A 180 12.25 -1.54 32.72
CA ARG A 180 12.88 -2.49 31.78
C ARG A 180 11.82 -3.16 30.91
N GLU A 181 10.69 -3.56 31.48
CA GLU A 181 9.60 -4.16 30.72
C GLU A 181 8.88 -3.13 29.85
N ARG A 182 8.67 -1.91 30.34
CA ARG A 182 8.13 -0.81 29.53
C ARG A 182 8.96 -0.55 28.29
N MET A 183 10.29 -0.49 28.42
CA MET A 183 11.21 -0.31 27.28
C MET A 183 11.06 -1.42 26.25
N ARG A 184 10.98 -2.69 26.69
CA ARG A 184 10.83 -3.83 25.78
C ARG A 184 9.54 -3.74 24.95
N TRP A 185 8.44 -3.37 25.60
CA TRP A 185 7.18 -3.18 24.92
C TRP A 185 7.16 -1.92 24.04
N ALA A 186 7.84 -0.85 24.45
CA ALA A 186 8.03 0.34 23.63
C ALA A 186 8.78 0.00 22.34
N LEU A 187 9.87 -0.77 22.44
CA LEU A 187 10.66 -1.21 21.29
C LEU A 187 9.89 -2.15 20.37
N LEU A 188 9.03 -3.04 20.91
CA LEU A 188 8.16 -3.88 20.09
C LEU A 188 7.09 -3.05 19.36
N ALA A 189 6.48 -2.07 20.03
CA ALA A 189 5.55 -1.14 19.39
C ALA A 189 6.25 -0.32 18.30
N ALA A 190 7.48 0.14 18.58
CA ALA A 190 8.28 0.89 17.62
C ALA A 190 8.68 0.06 16.39
N LEU A 191 9.06 -1.20 16.58
CA LEU A 191 9.36 -2.12 15.49
C LEU A 191 8.14 -2.35 14.59
N ALA A 192 6.97 -2.56 15.19
CA ALA A 192 5.72 -2.73 14.44
C ALA A 192 5.38 -1.48 13.62
N LEU A 193 5.47 -0.29 14.22
CA LEU A 193 5.24 0.97 13.51
C LEU A 193 6.31 1.25 12.44
N ALA A 194 7.57 0.89 12.67
CA ALA A 194 8.63 1.02 11.67
C ALA A 194 8.38 0.10 10.46
N ALA A 195 7.88 -1.11 10.68
CA ALA A 195 7.43 -1.99 9.60
C ALA A 195 6.25 -1.39 8.81
N GLU A 196 5.30 -0.73 9.48
CA GLU A 196 4.21 0.01 8.83
C GLU A 196 4.73 1.22 8.03
N ILE A 197 5.74 1.94 8.52
CA ILE A 197 6.43 3.02 7.78
C ILE A 197 7.09 2.47 6.51
N CYS A 198 7.72 1.30 6.57
CA CYS A 198 8.38 0.68 5.42
C CYS A 198 7.40 0.13 4.36
N THR A 199 6.09 0.18 4.60
CA THR A 199 5.08 -0.45 3.74
C THR A 199 3.95 0.48 3.34
N HIS A 200 3.29 1.20 4.26
CA HIS A 200 2.10 1.99 3.91
C HIS A 200 1.78 3.15 4.88
N SER A 201 1.92 4.40 4.40
CA SER A 201 1.67 5.63 5.20
C SER A 201 0.29 5.73 5.84
N LEU A 202 -0.78 5.31 5.13
CA LEU A 202 -2.13 5.35 5.70
C LEU A 202 -2.28 4.51 6.96
N ILE A 203 -1.79 3.27 6.94
CA ILE A 203 -2.00 2.33 8.04
C ILE A 203 -1.20 2.77 9.27
N VAL A 204 0.03 3.25 9.10
CA VAL A 204 0.80 3.79 10.24
C VAL A 204 0.10 4.96 10.91
N LEU A 205 -0.52 5.87 10.16
CA LEU A 205 -1.28 6.98 10.73
C LEU A 205 -2.48 6.45 11.53
N TYR A 206 -3.28 5.53 10.95
CA TYR A 206 -4.39 4.90 11.66
C TYR A 206 -3.96 4.20 12.94
N THR A 207 -2.87 3.43 12.90
CA THR A 207 -2.33 2.76 14.08
C THR A 207 -1.88 3.78 15.12
N VAL A 208 -1.11 4.81 14.76
CA VAL A 208 -0.64 5.85 15.69
C VAL A 208 -1.82 6.57 16.36
N TYR A 209 -2.85 6.93 15.61
CA TYR A 209 -4.06 7.54 16.19
C TYR A 209 -4.80 6.60 17.14
N LEU A 210 -4.91 5.30 16.82
CA LEU A 210 -5.46 4.29 17.72
C LEU A 210 -4.63 4.18 19.02
N LEU A 211 -3.30 4.14 18.91
CA LEU A 211 -2.41 4.06 20.08
C LEU A 211 -2.52 5.31 20.96
N ALA A 212 -2.52 6.50 20.35
CA ALA A 212 -2.66 7.77 21.04
C ALA A 212 -4.01 7.85 21.77
N ALA A 213 -5.11 7.50 21.09
CA ALA A 213 -6.45 7.44 21.68
C ALA A 213 -6.51 6.45 22.85
N TRP A 214 -5.84 5.30 22.73
CA TRP A 214 -5.77 4.30 23.81
C TRP A 214 -4.98 4.78 25.03
N VAL A 215 -3.79 5.36 24.81
CA VAL A 215 -2.98 5.94 25.89
C VAL A 215 -3.77 7.04 26.60
N LEU A 216 -4.38 7.94 25.83
CA LEU A 216 -5.21 9.03 26.37
C LEU A 216 -6.38 8.47 27.17
N TRP A 217 -7.11 7.49 26.64
CA TRP A 217 -8.21 6.83 27.35
C TRP A 217 -7.73 6.22 28.68
N GLN A 218 -6.60 5.51 28.68
CA GLN A 218 -6.06 4.90 29.90
C GLN A 218 -5.64 5.94 30.95
N VAL A 219 -5.06 7.06 30.53
CA VAL A 219 -4.66 8.15 31.43
C VAL A 219 -5.91 8.87 31.96
N VAL A 220 -6.82 9.29 31.08
CA VAL A 220 -8.06 10.00 31.43
C VAL A 220 -8.94 9.17 32.37
N PHE A 221 -9.01 7.85 32.20
CA PHE A 221 -9.86 7.05 33.10
C PHE A 221 -9.09 6.45 34.29
N SER A 222 -7.81 6.77 34.51
CA SER A 222 -6.98 6.15 35.59
C SER A 222 -7.28 6.57 37.05
N GLY A 223 -8.25 7.45 37.31
CA GLY A 223 -8.62 7.86 38.69
C GLY A 223 -7.89 9.11 39.17
N ARG A 224 -7.58 9.24 40.48
CA ARG A 224 -6.97 10.44 41.09
C ARG A 224 -5.46 10.63 40.79
N SER A 225 -4.76 9.59 40.33
CA SER A 225 -3.30 9.62 40.10
C SER A 225 -2.89 9.85 38.63
N ARG A 226 -3.75 10.43 37.78
CA ARG A 226 -3.51 10.55 36.32
C ARG A 226 -2.20 11.25 35.99
N VAL A 227 -1.91 12.36 36.68
CA VAL A 227 -0.69 13.16 36.46
C VAL A 227 0.55 12.33 36.80
N MET A 228 0.57 11.67 37.95
CA MET A 228 1.68 10.78 38.33
C MET A 228 1.86 9.65 37.32
N ARG A 229 0.76 8.99 36.92
CA ARG A 229 0.80 7.92 35.94
C ARG A 229 1.39 8.39 34.61
N LEU A 230 0.98 9.56 34.12
CA LEU A 230 1.51 10.15 32.89
C LEU A 230 3.03 10.38 32.99
N TRP A 231 3.51 11.00 34.07
CA TRP A 231 4.95 11.24 34.27
C TRP A 231 5.76 9.95 34.30
N THR A 232 5.25 8.87 34.91
CA THR A 232 5.97 7.59 34.89
C THR A 232 5.99 6.92 33.51
N LEU A 233 4.95 7.13 32.69
CA LEU A 233 4.84 6.50 31.37
C LEU A 233 5.57 7.30 30.29
N LEU A 234 5.67 8.62 30.45
CA LEU A 234 6.17 9.54 29.43
C LEU A 234 7.51 9.13 28.82
N PRO A 235 8.56 8.74 29.59
CA PRO A 235 9.82 8.30 29.00
C PRO A 235 9.65 7.09 28.07
N SER A 236 8.81 6.13 28.47
CA SER A 236 8.55 4.91 27.68
C SER A 236 7.71 5.18 26.45
N LEU A 237 6.78 6.13 26.54
CA LEU A 237 5.97 6.56 25.42
C LEU A 237 6.80 7.35 24.39
N LEU A 238 7.81 8.12 24.83
CA LEU A 238 8.72 8.84 23.94
C LEU A 238 9.69 7.92 23.18
N VAL A 239 10.02 6.75 23.75
CA VAL A 239 10.84 5.74 23.06
C VAL A 239 10.16 5.23 21.79
N ILE A 240 8.83 5.16 21.76
CA ILE A 240 8.07 4.69 20.59
C ILE A 240 8.38 5.55 19.35
N PRO A 241 8.02 6.85 19.29
CA PRO A 241 8.25 7.66 18.09
C PRO A 241 9.75 7.81 17.76
N VAL A 242 10.64 7.93 18.75
CA VAL A 242 12.09 8.03 18.51
C VAL A 242 12.63 6.76 17.86
N SER A 243 12.27 5.59 18.39
CA SER A 243 12.75 4.32 17.83
C SER A 243 12.07 3.99 16.50
N THR A 244 10.78 4.30 16.35
CA THR A 244 10.04 4.14 15.09
C THR A 244 10.70 4.94 13.97
N THR A 245 10.97 6.22 14.22
CA THR A 245 11.61 7.11 13.24
C THR A 245 13.03 6.67 12.93
N ALA A 246 13.81 6.27 13.94
CA ALA A 246 15.17 5.77 13.72
C ALA A 246 15.20 4.45 12.93
N LEU A 247 14.38 3.46 13.31
CA LEU A 247 14.31 2.16 12.62
C LEU A 247 13.78 2.32 11.19
N GLY A 248 12.76 3.16 10.98
CA GLY A 248 12.16 3.43 9.67
C GLY A 248 12.83 4.53 8.85
N ALA A 249 13.95 5.11 9.30
CA ALA A 249 14.57 6.29 8.70
C ALA A 249 14.94 6.09 7.21
N ALA A 250 15.41 4.90 6.84
CA ALA A 250 15.74 4.54 5.46
C ALA A 250 14.57 4.72 4.49
N GLN A 251 13.32 4.49 4.93
CA GLN A 251 12.12 4.76 4.14
C GLN A 251 11.57 6.17 4.38
N LEU A 252 11.58 6.63 5.63
CA LEU A 252 10.90 7.85 6.03
C LEU A 252 11.53 9.11 5.44
N LEU A 253 12.86 9.22 5.44
CA LEU A 253 13.55 10.41 4.93
C LEU A 253 13.35 10.64 3.43
N PRO A 254 13.55 9.65 2.54
CA PRO A 254 13.27 9.86 1.11
C PRO A 254 11.77 10.06 0.84
N LEU A 255 10.87 9.50 1.66
CA LEU A 255 9.44 9.77 1.57
C LEU A 255 9.11 11.23 1.91
N ILE A 256 9.73 11.80 2.94
CA ILE A 256 9.57 13.22 3.30
C ILE A 256 10.07 14.12 2.16
N GLU A 257 11.20 13.79 1.54
CA GLU A 257 11.71 14.51 0.36
C GLU A 257 10.73 14.44 -0.81
N LEU A 258 10.24 13.24 -1.15
CA LEU A 258 9.26 13.05 -2.21
C LEU A 258 7.97 13.83 -1.94
N SER A 259 7.54 13.93 -0.68
CA SER A 259 6.30 14.64 -0.33
C SER A 259 6.29 16.11 -0.78
N ALA A 260 7.46 16.76 -0.83
CA ALA A 260 7.61 18.14 -1.28
C ALA A 260 7.49 18.32 -2.80
N TYR A 261 7.57 17.24 -3.57
CA TYR A 261 7.47 17.25 -5.04
C TYR A 261 6.26 16.49 -5.57
N SER A 262 5.51 15.84 -4.68
CA SER A 262 4.44 14.92 -5.05
C SER A 262 3.09 15.60 -5.22
N ASN A 263 2.21 15.00 -6.01
CA ASN A 263 0.80 15.37 -6.16
C ASN A 263 -0.08 15.06 -4.92
N ARG A 264 0.50 14.96 -3.72
CA ARG A 264 -0.18 14.51 -2.48
C ARG A 264 -0.65 15.64 -1.57
N ALA A 265 -0.54 16.90 -2.01
CA ALA A 265 -1.28 18.01 -1.41
C ALA A 265 -2.75 17.97 -1.86
N LEU A 266 -3.50 16.97 -1.38
CA LEU A 266 -4.89 16.75 -1.76
C LEU A 266 -5.78 17.87 -1.24
N SER A 267 -6.86 18.17 -1.98
CA SER A 267 -8.02 18.91 -1.47
C SER A 267 -8.92 18.03 -0.59
N LEU A 268 -9.81 18.66 0.17
CA LEU A 268 -10.80 17.94 0.99
C LEU A 268 -11.71 17.03 0.14
N GLU A 269 -12.07 17.48 -1.07
CA GLU A 269 -12.89 16.70 -2.01
C GLU A 269 -12.16 15.42 -2.43
N GLU A 270 -10.89 15.54 -2.83
CA GLU A 270 -10.05 14.42 -3.26
C GLU A 270 -9.74 13.45 -2.12
N ALA A 271 -9.45 13.97 -0.93
CA ALA A 271 -9.26 13.15 0.26
C ALA A 271 -10.54 12.35 0.60
N GLY A 272 -11.71 12.94 0.37
CA GLY A 272 -13.02 12.33 0.62
C GLY A 272 -13.50 11.33 -0.43
N GLN A 273 -12.78 11.14 -1.55
CA GLN A 273 -13.13 10.14 -2.58
C GLN A 273 -13.26 8.74 -1.97
N TYR A 274 -14.21 7.95 -2.48
CA TYR A 274 -14.55 6.61 -1.96
C TYR A 274 -15.07 6.61 -0.50
N ALA A 275 -15.64 7.71 -0.03
CA ALA A 275 -16.46 7.71 1.17
C ALA A 275 -17.71 6.83 1.00
N LEU A 276 -18.15 6.20 2.09
CA LEU A 276 -19.36 5.37 2.09
C LEU A 276 -20.56 6.22 2.47
N THR A 277 -21.67 6.09 1.76
CA THR A 277 -22.94 6.62 2.26
C THR A 277 -23.43 5.80 3.46
N PRO A 278 -24.28 6.36 4.35
CA PRO A 278 -24.87 5.61 5.46
C PRO A 278 -25.58 4.32 5.01
N LEU A 279 -26.27 4.37 3.87
CA LEU A 279 -26.92 3.20 3.28
C LEU A 279 -25.90 2.17 2.79
N GLN A 280 -24.88 2.60 2.04
CA GLN A 280 -23.81 1.71 1.56
C GLN A 280 -23.11 1.02 2.73
N LEU A 281 -22.76 1.76 3.79
CA LEU A 281 -22.11 1.19 4.96
C LEU A 281 -23.02 0.18 5.68
N GLY A 282 -24.29 0.54 5.92
CA GLY A 282 -25.26 -0.35 6.56
C GLY A 282 -25.46 -1.65 5.79
N VAL A 283 -25.54 -1.56 4.46
CA VAL A 283 -25.63 -2.73 3.58
C VAL A 283 -24.32 -3.51 3.58
N ALA A 284 -23.18 -2.87 3.42
CA ALA A 284 -21.87 -3.53 3.33
C ALA A 284 -21.43 -4.24 4.62
N LEU A 285 -21.93 -3.80 5.79
CA LEU A 285 -21.70 -4.49 7.07
C LEU A 285 -22.47 -5.82 7.18
N LEU A 286 -23.64 -5.93 6.56
CA LEU A 286 -24.57 -7.05 6.72
C LEU A 286 -24.63 -7.97 5.50
N LEU A 287 -24.46 -7.42 4.31
CA LEU A 287 -24.54 -8.15 3.06
C LEU A 287 -23.15 -8.18 2.41
N PRO A 288 -22.61 -9.37 2.12
CA PRO A 288 -21.36 -9.52 1.40
C PRO A 288 -21.51 -9.01 -0.05
N GLN A 289 -21.11 -7.75 -0.30
CA GLN A 289 -21.13 -7.13 -1.63
C GLN A 289 -19.79 -7.27 -2.35
N SER A 290 -19.53 -8.43 -2.95
CA SER A 290 -18.25 -8.67 -3.64
C SER A 290 -18.04 -7.82 -4.90
N TYR A 291 -19.12 -7.35 -5.54
CA TYR A 291 -19.06 -6.55 -6.77
C TYR A 291 -18.83 -5.05 -6.54
N ALA A 292 -18.89 -4.57 -5.31
CA ALA A 292 -18.80 -3.14 -5.00
C ALA A 292 -17.36 -2.57 -5.03
N GLY A 293 -16.36 -3.44 -5.21
CA GLY A 293 -14.94 -3.07 -5.17
C GLY A 293 -14.37 -3.01 -3.75
N HIS A 294 -13.04 -3.13 -3.63
CA HIS A 294 -12.35 -3.21 -2.33
C HIS A 294 -12.56 -1.99 -1.42
N GLU A 295 -12.86 -0.82 -1.96
CA GLU A 295 -13.15 0.35 -1.14
C GLU A 295 -14.51 0.28 -0.45
N ALA A 296 -15.53 -0.23 -1.14
CA ALA A 296 -16.89 -0.31 -0.64
C ALA A 296 -17.16 -1.51 0.30
N VAL A 297 -16.35 -2.56 0.22
CA VAL A 297 -16.50 -3.74 1.08
C VAL A 297 -16.25 -3.34 2.55
N ALA A 298 -17.26 -3.51 3.40
CA ALA A 298 -17.16 -3.30 4.85
C ALA A 298 -17.60 -4.53 5.66
N TYR A 299 -17.69 -5.71 5.04
CA TYR A 299 -18.19 -6.91 5.69
C TYR A 299 -17.23 -7.39 6.79
N LEU A 300 -17.71 -7.46 8.03
CA LEU A 300 -16.92 -7.90 9.19
C LEU A 300 -17.34 -9.27 9.76
N GLY A 301 -18.29 -9.94 9.10
CA GLY A 301 -18.87 -11.21 9.50
C GLY A 301 -20.14 -11.06 10.36
N LEU A 302 -21.16 -11.86 10.06
CA LEU A 302 -22.44 -11.86 10.79
C LEU A 302 -22.29 -12.47 12.19
N VAL A 303 -21.54 -13.57 12.29
CA VAL A 303 -21.26 -14.24 13.58
C VAL A 303 -20.45 -13.30 14.48
N PRO A 304 -19.35 -12.67 14.02
CA PRO A 304 -18.63 -11.65 14.77
C PRO A 304 -19.47 -10.47 15.23
N LEU A 305 -20.38 -9.94 14.40
CA LEU A 305 -21.26 -8.83 14.78
C LEU A 305 -22.15 -9.19 15.97
N VAL A 306 -22.78 -10.37 15.95
CA VAL A 306 -23.62 -10.86 17.06
C VAL A 306 -22.76 -11.07 18.33
N LEU A 307 -21.58 -11.67 18.19
CA LEU A 307 -20.66 -11.88 19.30
C LEU A 307 -20.10 -10.57 19.88
N ALA A 308 -19.79 -9.58 19.04
CA ALA A 308 -19.33 -8.27 19.49
C ALA A 308 -20.43 -7.52 20.24
N GLY A 309 -21.67 -7.56 19.74
CA GLY A 309 -22.84 -7.06 20.47
C GLY A 309 -23.01 -7.75 21.83
N TRP A 310 -22.75 -9.05 21.90
CA TRP A 310 -22.71 -9.79 23.17
C TRP A 310 -21.58 -9.32 24.09
N GLY A 311 -20.41 -9.03 23.52
CA GLY A 311 -19.24 -8.49 24.19
C GLY A 311 -19.46 -7.09 24.79
N LEU A 312 -20.22 -6.22 24.13
CA LEU A 312 -20.57 -4.87 24.59
C LEU A 312 -21.29 -4.84 25.95
N ARG A 313 -21.86 -5.96 26.39
CA ARG A 313 -22.44 -6.08 27.74
C ARG A 313 -21.41 -6.01 28.85
N ARG A 314 -20.13 -5.93 28.54
CA ARG A 314 -19.09 -5.72 29.55
C ARG A 314 -19.05 -4.23 29.83
N SER A 315 -19.57 -3.84 30.99
CA SER A 315 -19.57 -2.44 31.44
C SER A 315 -18.18 -2.01 31.94
N ASP A 316 -17.11 -2.48 31.31
CA ASP A 316 -15.75 -2.10 31.63
C ASP A 316 -15.17 -1.12 30.62
N ARG A 317 -14.16 -0.39 31.07
CA ARG A 317 -13.58 0.72 30.32
C ARG A 317 -12.97 0.30 28.99
N ARG A 318 -12.49 -0.94 28.86
CA ARG A 318 -11.86 -1.41 27.62
C ARG A 318 -12.92 -1.66 26.56
N THR A 319 -14.05 -2.25 26.95
CA THR A 319 -15.18 -2.48 26.05
C THR A 319 -15.76 -1.16 25.52
N TRP A 320 -15.92 -0.14 26.36
CA TRP A 320 -16.37 1.18 25.91
C TRP A 320 -15.39 1.88 24.97
N PHE A 321 -14.09 1.76 25.21
CA PHE A 321 -13.08 2.27 24.28
C PHE A 321 -13.21 1.63 22.90
N LEU A 322 -13.30 0.29 22.83
CA LEU A 322 -13.43 -0.44 21.58
C LEU A 322 -14.72 -0.07 20.84
N ALA A 323 -15.83 0.09 21.56
CA ALA A 323 -17.10 0.54 20.99
C ALA A 323 -16.98 1.94 20.39
N LEU A 324 -16.31 2.86 21.09
CA LEU A 324 -16.06 4.22 20.63
C LEU A 324 -15.15 4.24 19.39
N VAL A 325 -14.12 3.40 19.34
CA VAL A 325 -13.24 3.25 18.16
C VAL A 325 -14.05 2.80 16.95
N ILE A 326 -14.92 1.79 17.09
CA ILE A 326 -15.80 1.35 16.00
C ILE A 326 -16.69 2.50 15.55
N LEU A 327 -17.36 3.19 16.50
CA LEU A 327 -18.25 4.30 16.17
C LEU A 327 -17.52 5.42 15.40
N ILE A 328 -16.36 5.87 15.90
CA ILE A 328 -15.56 6.93 15.27
C ILE A 328 -15.08 6.50 13.89
N ALA A 329 -14.61 5.25 13.73
CA ALA A 329 -14.19 4.74 12.44
C ALA A 329 -15.35 4.69 11.43
N LEU A 330 -16.54 4.22 11.83
CA LEU A 330 -17.71 4.19 10.96
C LEU A 330 -18.19 5.61 10.58
N LEU A 331 -18.14 6.57 11.52
CA LEU A 331 -18.46 7.98 11.24
C LEU A 331 -17.43 8.63 10.32
N TYR A 332 -16.14 8.31 10.48
CA TYR A 332 -15.08 8.79 9.60
C TYR A 332 -15.23 8.23 8.18
N ALA A 333 -15.67 6.98 8.04
CA ALA A 333 -15.90 6.33 6.75
C ALA A 333 -16.95 7.05 5.87
N PHE A 334 -17.81 7.88 6.47
CA PHE A 334 -18.76 8.73 5.74
C PHE A 334 -18.11 9.89 4.98
N GLY A 335 -16.81 10.15 5.19
CA GLY A 335 -16.07 11.20 4.50
C GLY A 335 -16.77 12.54 4.60
N ASN A 336 -16.91 13.24 3.47
CA ASN A 336 -17.51 14.57 3.39
C ASN A 336 -18.98 14.65 3.86
N ALA A 337 -19.68 13.51 4.01
CA ALA A 337 -21.03 13.47 4.56
C ALA A 337 -21.08 13.60 6.10
N ALA A 338 -19.93 13.57 6.80
CA ALA A 338 -19.85 13.74 8.24
C ALA A 338 -18.78 14.79 8.63
N PRO A 339 -19.09 15.71 9.56
CA PRO A 339 -18.16 16.78 9.96
C PRO A 339 -16.88 16.25 10.63
N LEU A 340 -16.91 15.01 11.14
CA LEU A 340 -15.75 14.35 11.74
C LEU A 340 -14.59 14.20 10.74
N PHE A 341 -14.88 13.84 9.49
CA PHE A 341 -13.85 13.66 8.47
C PHE A 341 -13.10 14.96 8.20
N GLU A 342 -13.84 16.05 7.99
CA GLU A 342 -13.26 17.37 7.73
C GLU A 342 -12.42 17.87 8.91
N LEU A 343 -12.89 17.66 10.15
CA LEU A 343 -12.13 18.00 11.35
C LEU A 343 -10.80 17.25 11.39
N VAL A 344 -10.82 15.94 11.13
CA VAL A 344 -9.61 15.11 11.11
C VAL A 344 -8.68 15.54 9.97
N TYR A 345 -9.20 15.77 8.77
CA TYR A 345 -8.43 16.24 7.63
C TYR A 345 -7.70 17.56 7.91
N ARG A 346 -8.37 18.52 8.56
CA ARG A 346 -7.80 19.85 8.84
C ARG A 346 -6.82 19.89 10.00
N PHE A 347 -7.06 19.10 11.05
CA PHE A 347 -6.35 19.25 12.33
C PHE A 347 -5.48 18.06 12.73
N ALA A 348 -5.70 16.87 12.17
CA ALA A 348 -4.91 15.69 12.50
C ALA A 348 -3.63 15.63 11.62
N PRO A 349 -2.42 15.65 12.21
CA PRO A 349 -1.17 15.66 11.46
C PRO A 349 -1.06 14.54 10.39
N GLY A 350 -0.71 14.93 9.15
CA GLY A 350 -0.51 13.99 8.06
C GLY A 350 -1.80 13.46 7.40
N MET A 351 -2.99 13.70 7.97
CA MET A 351 -4.24 13.23 7.37
C MET A 351 -4.63 13.97 6.08
N SER A 352 -4.09 15.16 5.85
CA SER A 352 -4.26 15.90 4.58
C SER A 352 -3.57 15.23 3.38
N TYR A 353 -2.60 14.34 3.61
CA TYR A 353 -1.88 13.60 2.56
C TYR A 353 -2.56 12.27 2.20
N ILE A 354 -3.66 11.95 2.90
CA ILE A 354 -4.34 10.66 2.82
C ILE A 354 -5.72 10.83 2.19
N ARG A 355 -6.11 9.87 1.36
CA ARG A 355 -7.45 9.75 0.79
C ARG A 355 -8.17 8.49 1.25
N THR A 356 -9.45 8.41 0.89
CA THR A 356 -10.25 7.17 0.94
C THR A 356 -10.63 6.76 2.36
N PRO A 357 -11.56 7.52 2.98
CA PRO A 357 -11.93 7.34 4.37
C PRO A 357 -12.51 5.95 4.69
N ALA A 358 -13.10 5.26 3.71
CA ALA A 358 -13.62 3.90 3.88
C ALA A 358 -12.57 2.88 4.38
N ARG A 359 -11.27 3.13 4.14
CA ARG A 359 -10.18 2.25 4.61
C ARG A 359 -10.05 2.20 6.13
N VAL A 360 -10.58 3.18 6.87
CA VAL A 360 -10.59 3.17 8.35
C VAL A 360 -11.36 1.99 8.94
N VAL A 361 -12.23 1.34 8.15
CA VAL A 361 -12.94 0.11 8.54
C VAL A 361 -11.98 -1.01 8.96
N ILE A 362 -10.72 -0.98 8.54
CA ILE A 362 -9.67 -1.91 9.03
C ILE A 362 -9.44 -1.74 10.55
N VAL A 363 -9.45 -0.50 11.05
CA VAL A 363 -9.34 -0.21 12.49
C VAL A 363 -10.58 -0.73 13.23
N ALA A 364 -11.78 -0.52 12.65
CA ALA A 364 -13.02 -1.06 13.19
C ALA A 364 -13.01 -2.60 13.21
N ALA A 365 -12.42 -3.25 12.20
CA ALA A 365 -12.30 -4.70 12.12
C ALA A 365 -11.47 -5.27 13.28
N LEU A 366 -10.34 -4.64 13.64
CA LEU A 366 -9.54 -5.05 14.80
C LEU A 366 -10.31 -4.87 16.12
N ALA A 367 -10.98 -3.73 16.29
CA ALA A 367 -11.78 -3.48 17.49
C ALA A 367 -12.96 -4.45 17.62
N LEU A 368 -13.64 -4.75 16.51
CA LEU A 368 -14.72 -5.73 16.46
C LEU A 368 -14.22 -7.14 16.77
N ALA A 369 -13.07 -7.54 16.20
CA ALA A 369 -12.43 -8.82 16.46
C ALA A 369 -12.19 -9.03 17.97
N ILE A 370 -11.73 -7.99 18.66
CA ILE A 370 -11.50 -8.04 20.10
C ILE A 370 -12.81 -8.18 20.87
N LEU A 371 -13.84 -7.38 20.53
CA LEU A 371 -15.15 -7.46 21.15
C LEU A 371 -15.85 -8.79 20.92
N ALA A 372 -15.73 -9.37 19.71
CA ALA A 372 -16.30 -10.67 19.37
C ALA A 372 -15.66 -11.79 20.20
N ALA A 373 -14.33 -11.79 20.35
CA ALA A 373 -13.61 -12.73 21.20
C ALA A 373 -14.02 -12.60 22.68
N MET A 374 -14.14 -11.37 23.18
CA MET A 374 -14.64 -11.09 24.54
C MET A 374 -16.09 -11.55 24.71
N GLY A 375 -16.94 -11.39 23.69
CA GLY A 375 -18.32 -11.88 23.67
C GLY A 375 -18.38 -13.40 23.76
N ALA A 376 -17.61 -14.11 22.94
CA ALA A 376 -17.52 -15.57 22.99
C ALA A 376 -17.01 -16.05 24.37
N GLN A 377 -15.99 -15.40 24.95
CA GLN A 377 -15.48 -15.72 26.30
C GLN A 377 -16.59 -15.71 27.37
N ARG A 378 -17.54 -14.77 27.27
CA ARG A 378 -18.62 -14.63 28.27
C ARG A 378 -19.58 -15.82 28.30
N LEU A 379 -19.61 -16.67 27.27
CA LEU A 379 -20.44 -17.87 27.28
C LEU A 379 -20.04 -18.89 28.36
N ALA A 380 -18.82 -18.79 28.90
CA ALA A 380 -18.43 -19.55 30.08
C ALA A 380 -18.92 -18.96 31.42
N GLN A 381 -19.49 -17.75 31.43
CA GLN A 381 -19.92 -17.06 32.65
C GLN A 381 -21.41 -17.32 32.95
N LYS A 382 -21.73 -17.55 34.24
CA LYS A 382 -22.96 -18.22 34.71
C LYS A 382 -24.29 -17.44 34.58
N TYR A 383 -24.31 -16.18 34.13
CA TYR A 383 -25.51 -15.34 34.19
C TYR A 383 -25.77 -14.53 32.92
N ILE A 384 -27.01 -14.58 32.43
CA ILE A 384 -27.49 -13.89 31.22
C ILE A 384 -28.75 -13.07 31.57
N PRO A 385 -28.69 -11.73 31.58
CA PRO A 385 -29.80 -10.87 32.01
C PRO A 385 -30.86 -10.58 30.92
N TRP A 386 -32.01 -10.03 31.33
CA TRP A 386 -33.29 -9.95 30.57
C TRP A 386 -33.31 -9.01 29.33
N HIS A 387 -32.39 -8.05 29.20
CA HIS A 387 -32.20 -7.18 28.01
C HIS A 387 -31.52 -7.91 26.82
N SER A 388 -31.68 -9.24 26.76
CA SER A 388 -31.40 -10.10 25.60
C SER A 388 -32.23 -9.72 24.37
N GLY A 389 -33.36 -9.03 24.58
CA GLY A 389 -34.32 -8.67 23.54
C GLY A 389 -33.75 -7.87 22.37
N VAL A 390 -32.81 -6.93 22.58
CA VAL A 390 -32.29 -6.09 21.48
C VAL A 390 -31.38 -6.89 20.54
N ILE A 391 -30.44 -7.68 21.08
CA ILE A 391 -29.58 -8.54 20.24
C ILE A 391 -30.42 -9.62 19.55
N LEU A 392 -31.41 -10.17 20.28
CA LEU A 392 -32.36 -11.11 19.74
C LEU A 392 -33.19 -10.49 18.60
N ALA A 393 -33.65 -9.24 18.77
CA ALA A 393 -34.39 -8.51 17.76
C ALA A 393 -33.52 -8.21 16.55
N ILE A 394 -32.28 -7.74 16.72
CA ILE A 394 -31.36 -7.48 15.61
C ILE A 394 -31.10 -8.76 14.81
N ALA A 395 -30.75 -9.85 15.48
CA ALA A 395 -30.49 -11.12 14.79
C ALA A 395 -31.78 -11.73 14.19
N ALA A 396 -32.95 -11.56 14.83
CA ALA A 396 -34.23 -11.96 14.24
C ALA A 396 -34.58 -11.13 13.01
N ILE A 397 -34.33 -9.81 13.03
CA ILE A 397 -34.49 -8.93 11.87
C ILE A 397 -33.55 -9.38 10.75
N MET A 398 -32.27 -9.61 11.03
CA MET A 398 -31.31 -10.14 10.05
C MET A 398 -31.80 -11.46 9.46
N THR A 399 -32.19 -12.42 10.30
CA THR A 399 -32.73 -13.70 9.85
C THR A 399 -33.98 -13.53 8.99
N ALA A 400 -34.94 -12.70 9.41
CA ALA A 400 -36.15 -12.43 8.66
C ALA A 400 -35.87 -11.74 7.32
N SER A 401 -34.93 -10.79 7.28
CA SER A 401 -34.48 -10.14 6.05
C SER A 401 -33.83 -11.14 5.09
N GLY A 402 -32.97 -12.03 5.59
CA GLY A 402 -32.34 -13.09 4.78
C GLY A 402 -33.35 -14.07 4.18
N VAL A 403 -34.33 -14.51 4.98
CA VAL A 403 -35.44 -15.36 4.52
C VAL A 403 -36.29 -14.62 3.49
N GLY A 404 -36.69 -13.37 3.79
CA GLY A 404 -37.48 -12.54 2.88
C GLY A 404 -36.81 -12.36 1.51
N LEU A 405 -35.52 -12.00 1.49
CA LEU A 405 -34.76 -11.88 0.24
C LEU A 405 -34.68 -13.21 -0.54
N THR A 406 -34.50 -14.33 0.18
CA THR A 406 -34.48 -15.67 -0.43
C THR A 406 -35.84 -16.03 -1.06
N VAL A 407 -36.94 -15.75 -0.35
CA VAL A 407 -38.32 -15.97 -0.84
C VAL A 407 -38.65 -15.07 -2.03
N LEU A 408 -38.12 -13.85 -2.07
CA LEU A 408 -38.27 -12.90 -3.17
C LEU A 408 -37.41 -13.25 -4.41
N GLY A 409 -36.77 -14.42 -4.44
CA GLY A 409 -35.99 -14.89 -5.59
C GLY A 409 -34.53 -14.46 -5.60
N TYR A 410 -34.04 -13.77 -4.57
CA TYR A 410 -32.63 -13.36 -4.44
C TYR A 410 -31.77 -14.40 -3.70
N ALA A 411 -32.15 -15.68 -3.76
CA ALA A 411 -31.48 -16.76 -3.05
C ALA A 411 -30.02 -16.93 -3.50
N ASN A 412 -29.07 -16.58 -2.65
CA ASN A 412 -27.65 -16.82 -2.86
C ASN A 412 -26.93 -17.08 -1.52
N ARG A 413 -25.62 -17.31 -1.58
CA ARG A 413 -24.81 -17.57 -0.36
C ARG A 413 -24.94 -16.46 0.69
N ALA A 414 -25.07 -15.20 0.26
CA ALA A 414 -25.21 -14.04 1.13
C ALA A 414 -26.53 -14.06 1.90
N THR A 415 -27.65 -14.26 1.20
CA THR A 415 -28.99 -14.24 1.81
C THR A 415 -29.22 -15.45 2.70
N LEU A 416 -28.67 -16.61 2.33
CA LEU A 416 -28.67 -17.82 3.17
C LEU A 416 -27.83 -17.62 4.44
N GLY A 417 -26.65 -16.98 4.33
CA GLY A 417 -25.84 -16.61 5.49
C GLY A 417 -26.59 -15.68 6.45
N LEU A 418 -27.24 -14.65 5.90
CA LEU A 418 -28.05 -13.69 6.66
C LEU A 418 -29.24 -14.36 7.37
N ALA A 419 -29.84 -15.39 6.76
CA ALA A 419 -30.90 -16.20 7.38
C ALA A 419 -30.37 -17.09 8.52
N CYS A 420 -29.32 -17.87 8.26
CA CYS A 420 -28.95 -19.01 9.10
C CYS A 420 -27.89 -18.67 10.17
N LEU A 421 -26.91 -17.82 9.87
CA LEU A 421 -25.75 -17.61 10.77
C LEU A 421 -26.11 -16.85 12.05
N PRO A 422 -26.91 -15.75 12.02
CA PRO A 422 -27.33 -15.08 13.24
C PRO A 422 -28.16 -16.00 14.13
N LEU A 423 -29.09 -16.77 13.54
CA LEU A 423 -29.94 -17.72 14.26
C LEU A 423 -29.13 -18.85 14.89
N ALA A 424 -28.21 -19.48 14.14
CA ALA A 424 -27.34 -20.52 14.67
C ALA A 424 -26.43 -20.01 15.79
N THR A 425 -25.94 -18.77 15.67
CA THR A 425 -25.16 -18.10 16.71
C THR A 425 -25.99 -17.89 17.96
N LEU A 426 -27.19 -17.31 17.84
CA LEU A 426 -28.10 -17.11 18.97
C LEU A 426 -28.54 -18.42 19.62
N LEU A 427 -28.84 -19.45 18.83
CA LEU A 427 -29.19 -20.77 19.33
C LEU A 427 -28.04 -21.36 20.14
N THR A 428 -26.80 -21.25 19.64
CA THR A 428 -25.60 -21.69 20.36
C THR A 428 -25.44 -20.94 21.68
N ILE A 429 -25.63 -19.61 21.67
CA ILE A 429 -25.61 -18.77 22.88
C ILE A 429 -26.71 -19.20 23.86
N GLY A 430 -27.94 -19.38 23.39
CA GLY A 430 -29.11 -19.74 24.19
C GLY A 430 -29.04 -21.15 24.79
N LEU A 431 -28.58 -22.14 24.02
CA LEU A 431 -28.35 -23.50 24.53
C LEU A 431 -27.24 -23.53 25.58
N THR A 432 -26.20 -22.71 25.40
CA THR A 432 -25.13 -22.56 26.40
C THR A 432 -25.66 -21.87 27.66
N ALA A 433 -26.49 -20.83 27.49
CA ALA A 433 -27.16 -20.12 28.58
C ALA A 433 -28.02 -21.04 29.45
N GLN A 434 -28.76 -21.93 28.79
CA GLN A 434 -29.63 -22.93 29.44
C GLN A 434 -28.86 -24.16 29.94
N ARG A 435 -27.52 -24.15 29.87
CA ARG A 435 -26.63 -25.26 30.27
C ARG A 435 -26.86 -26.56 29.49
N ARG A 436 -27.52 -26.49 28.34
CA ARG A 436 -27.70 -27.63 27.41
C ARG A 436 -26.44 -27.87 26.57
N LEU A 437 -25.57 -26.86 26.44
CA LEU A 437 -24.30 -26.94 25.72
C LEU A 437 -23.14 -26.53 26.63
N ARG A 438 -22.05 -27.31 26.62
CA ARG A 438 -20.83 -26.97 27.37
C ARG A 438 -20.06 -25.85 26.67
N ALA A 439 -19.53 -24.89 27.42
CA ALA A 439 -18.85 -23.72 26.87
C ALA A 439 -17.71 -24.05 25.86
N PRO A 440 -16.82 -25.05 26.10
CA PRO A 440 -15.80 -25.40 25.11
C PRO A 440 -16.37 -25.87 23.76
N LEU A 441 -17.48 -26.63 23.78
CA LEU A 441 -18.16 -27.08 22.57
C LEU A 441 -18.86 -25.90 21.87
N ALA A 442 -19.48 -25.01 22.64
CA ALA A 442 -20.08 -23.78 22.10
C ALA A 442 -19.03 -22.91 21.40
N TRP A 443 -17.84 -22.74 22.00
CA TRP A 443 -16.74 -22.01 21.38
C TRP A 443 -16.25 -22.66 20.10
N LEU A 444 -16.15 -23.99 20.05
CA LEU A 444 -15.78 -24.71 18.84
C LEU A 444 -16.81 -24.49 17.72
N ILE A 445 -18.11 -24.61 18.04
CA ILE A 445 -19.20 -24.34 17.07
C ILE A 445 -19.11 -22.91 16.55
N LEU A 446 -18.96 -21.92 17.44
CA LEU A 446 -18.83 -20.51 17.04
C LEU A 446 -17.58 -20.24 16.22
N ALA A 447 -16.47 -20.93 16.49
CA ALA A 447 -15.26 -20.85 15.68
C ALA A 447 -15.50 -21.40 14.28
N CYS A 448 -16.14 -22.56 14.14
CA CYS A 448 -16.51 -23.13 12.83
C CYS A 448 -17.48 -22.22 12.07
N LEU A 449 -18.49 -21.66 12.74
CA LEU A 449 -19.44 -20.72 12.13
C LEU A 449 -18.73 -19.43 11.66
N THR A 450 -17.85 -18.86 12.49
CA THR A 450 -17.08 -17.65 12.14
C THR A 450 -16.14 -17.92 10.96
N TRP A 451 -15.43 -19.04 10.98
CA TRP A 451 -14.53 -19.41 9.89
C TRP A 451 -15.30 -19.65 8.58
N GLY A 452 -16.38 -20.43 8.63
CA GLY A 452 -17.22 -20.69 7.47
C GLY A 452 -17.84 -19.41 6.88
N ASP A 453 -18.30 -18.49 7.72
CA ASP A 453 -18.80 -17.17 7.34
C ASP A 453 -17.74 -16.37 6.56
N LEU A 454 -16.58 -16.13 7.17
CA LEU A 454 -15.54 -15.28 6.60
C LEU A 454 -14.86 -15.91 5.38
N ILE A 455 -14.59 -17.22 5.39
CA ILE A 455 -13.99 -17.92 4.24
C ILE A 455 -14.94 -17.97 3.04
N SER A 456 -16.22 -18.24 3.29
CA SER A 456 -17.24 -18.25 2.22
C SER A 456 -17.29 -16.89 1.53
N PHE A 457 -17.21 -15.78 2.29
CA PHE A 457 -17.12 -14.45 1.72
C PHE A 457 -15.77 -14.19 1.03
N GLY A 458 -14.65 -14.62 1.61
CA GLY A 458 -13.34 -14.46 0.98
C GLY A 458 -13.29 -15.04 -0.43
N PHE A 459 -13.88 -16.23 -0.64
CA PHE A 459 -13.99 -16.85 -1.96
C PHE A 459 -14.89 -16.13 -2.96
N THR A 460 -15.75 -15.19 -2.53
CA THR A 460 -16.48 -14.34 -3.48
C THR A 460 -15.65 -13.15 -3.96
N LEU A 461 -14.54 -12.84 -3.29
CA LEU A 461 -13.65 -11.71 -3.60
C LEU A 461 -12.41 -12.14 -4.39
N ILE A 462 -11.87 -13.33 -4.11
CA ILE A 462 -10.60 -13.79 -4.69
C ILE A 462 -10.83 -14.82 -5.80
N ARG A 463 -9.98 -14.75 -6.81
CA ARG A 463 -9.73 -15.81 -7.78
C ARG A 463 -8.23 -15.93 -8.02
N PHE A 464 -7.78 -17.10 -8.47
CA PHE A 464 -6.42 -17.31 -8.92
C PHE A 464 -6.43 -17.51 -10.43
N ILE A 465 -5.65 -16.70 -11.15
CA ILE A 465 -5.56 -16.78 -12.61
C ILE A 465 -4.12 -17.16 -13.02
N PRO A 466 -3.92 -17.96 -14.08
CA PRO A 466 -2.58 -18.29 -14.59
C PRO A 466 -1.84 -17.05 -15.10
N SER A 467 -0.50 -17.06 -15.08
CA SER A 467 0.33 -16.01 -15.67
C SER A 467 -0.01 -15.74 -17.14
N GLN A 468 -0.34 -16.78 -17.91
CA GLN A 468 -0.74 -16.63 -19.31
C GLN A 468 -1.97 -15.72 -19.47
N GLU A 469 -2.94 -15.79 -18.56
CA GLU A 469 -4.12 -14.92 -18.56
C GLU A 469 -3.78 -13.53 -18.02
N ALA A 470 -3.03 -13.46 -16.90
CA ALA A 470 -2.68 -12.20 -16.24
C ALA A 470 -1.83 -11.27 -17.13
N PHE A 471 -0.98 -11.84 -17.98
CA PHE A 471 -0.04 -11.11 -18.85
C PHE A 471 -0.42 -11.16 -20.35
N ALA A 472 -1.57 -11.75 -20.71
CA ALA A 472 -2.06 -11.74 -22.09
C ALA A 472 -2.35 -10.34 -22.66
N PRO A 473 -2.98 -9.40 -21.91
CA PRO A 473 -3.38 -8.12 -22.49
C PRO A 473 -2.17 -7.29 -22.97
N GLY A 474 -2.14 -6.94 -24.26
CA GLY A 474 -1.06 -6.13 -24.85
C GLY A 474 0.23 -6.89 -25.16
N ILE A 475 0.29 -8.22 -24.96
CA ILE A 475 1.52 -9.01 -25.13
C ILE A 475 2.10 -8.93 -26.55
N VAL A 476 1.25 -8.96 -27.59
CA VAL A 476 1.68 -8.91 -28.99
C VAL A 476 2.32 -7.55 -29.31
N ALA A 477 1.75 -6.47 -28.78
CA ALA A 477 2.30 -5.13 -28.96
C ALA A 477 3.62 -4.97 -28.20
N ALA A 478 3.71 -5.51 -26.99
CA ALA A 478 4.93 -5.52 -26.20
C ALA A 478 6.05 -6.33 -26.87
N GLU A 479 5.74 -7.53 -27.37
CA GLU A 479 6.68 -8.37 -28.11
C GLU A 479 7.21 -7.64 -29.35
N TYR A 480 6.32 -7.06 -30.17
CA TYR A 480 6.73 -6.28 -31.35
C TYR A 480 7.67 -5.13 -30.98
N LEU A 481 7.32 -4.36 -29.93
CA LEU A 481 8.13 -3.24 -29.49
C LEU A 481 9.47 -3.67 -28.90
N SER A 482 9.53 -4.79 -28.17
CA SER A 482 10.77 -5.26 -27.54
C SER A 482 11.91 -5.56 -28.54
N HIS A 483 11.56 -5.80 -29.81
CA HIS A 483 12.53 -6.03 -30.90
C HIS A 483 13.01 -4.73 -31.57
N GLN A 484 12.49 -3.57 -31.17
CA GLN A 484 12.88 -2.29 -31.76
C GLN A 484 14.25 -1.82 -31.24
N PRO A 485 15.17 -1.40 -32.12
CA PRO A 485 16.54 -1.07 -31.73
C PRO A 485 16.64 0.26 -30.98
N GLY A 486 17.69 0.38 -30.16
CA GLY A 486 18.05 1.62 -29.46
C GLY A 486 17.28 1.88 -28.17
N LEU A 487 17.56 3.03 -27.56
CA LEU A 487 16.87 3.50 -26.36
C LEU A 487 15.69 4.38 -26.75
N TRP A 488 14.49 3.93 -26.36
CA TRP A 488 13.24 4.61 -26.66
C TRP A 488 12.25 4.43 -25.49
N ARG A 489 11.20 5.22 -25.51
CA ARG A 489 10.05 5.14 -24.59
C ARG A 489 8.76 4.98 -25.38
N SER A 490 7.76 4.32 -24.79
CA SER A 490 6.40 4.26 -25.33
C SER A 490 5.43 5.18 -24.60
N TYR A 491 4.35 5.57 -25.28
CA TYR A 491 3.18 6.20 -24.67
C TYR A 491 1.91 5.48 -25.12
N SER A 492 1.04 5.11 -24.19
CA SER A 492 -0.25 4.49 -24.49
C SER A 492 -1.43 5.23 -23.84
N PRO A 493 -2.22 6.03 -24.60
CA PRO A 493 -3.38 6.70 -24.03
C PRO A 493 -4.50 5.73 -23.61
N SER A 494 -4.50 4.50 -24.14
CA SER A 494 -5.51 3.47 -23.86
C SER A 494 -4.97 2.30 -23.04
N TYR A 495 -3.75 2.40 -22.49
CA TYR A 495 -3.09 1.30 -21.75
C TYR A 495 -3.03 -0.02 -22.56
N SER A 496 -2.91 0.10 -23.88
CA SER A 496 -2.76 -1.04 -24.81
C SER A 496 -1.46 -1.82 -24.60
N ILE A 497 -0.52 -1.25 -23.84
CA ILE A 497 0.57 -1.97 -23.20
C ILE A 497 0.47 -1.71 -21.69
N PRO A 498 -0.16 -2.61 -20.93
CA PRO A 498 -0.28 -2.46 -19.48
C PRO A 498 1.09 -2.42 -18.78
N PRO A 499 1.23 -1.71 -17.65
CA PRO A 499 2.53 -1.54 -16.96
C PRO A 499 3.24 -2.85 -16.60
N HIS A 500 2.49 -3.88 -16.22
CA HIS A 500 3.05 -5.18 -15.85
C HIS A 500 3.60 -5.97 -17.03
N VAL A 501 2.99 -5.80 -18.21
CA VAL A 501 3.47 -6.38 -19.46
C VAL A 501 4.66 -5.57 -19.99
N ALA A 502 4.59 -4.24 -19.96
CA ALA A 502 5.73 -3.38 -20.30
C ALA A 502 6.97 -3.76 -19.48
N ALA A 503 6.84 -3.91 -18.16
CA ALA A 503 7.93 -4.30 -17.28
C ALA A 503 8.47 -5.71 -17.55
N GLN A 504 7.63 -6.66 -17.97
CA GLN A 504 8.07 -8.01 -18.34
C GLN A 504 8.99 -8.00 -19.57
N TRP A 505 8.70 -7.12 -20.53
CA TRP A 505 9.43 -6.98 -21.79
C TRP A 505 10.50 -5.88 -21.77
N GLY A 506 10.77 -5.28 -20.60
CA GLY A 506 11.78 -4.21 -20.46
C GLY A 506 11.42 -2.90 -21.16
N ILE A 507 10.14 -2.68 -21.45
CA ILE A 507 9.64 -1.47 -22.12
C ILE A 507 9.51 -0.34 -21.10
N GLN A 508 10.07 0.81 -21.44
CA GLN A 508 9.91 2.04 -20.65
C GLN A 508 8.69 2.82 -21.13
N THR A 509 7.84 3.24 -20.22
CA THR A 509 6.60 3.96 -20.53
C THR A 509 6.61 5.40 -20.00
N ALA A 510 5.98 6.30 -20.75
CA ALA A 510 5.67 7.66 -20.29
C ALA A 510 4.34 7.73 -19.53
N ASP A 511 3.37 6.91 -19.93
CA ASP A 511 2.14 6.64 -19.18
C ASP A 511 2.35 5.57 -18.10
N GLY A 512 1.35 5.40 -17.23
CA GLY A 512 1.25 4.25 -16.34
C GLY A 512 0.51 4.52 -15.04
N VAL A 513 0.70 3.63 -14.06
CA VAL A 513 -0.10 3.58 -12.82
C VAL A 513 0.81 3.61 -11.60
N ASP A 514 0.69 4.66 -10.79
CA ASP A 514 1.32 4.74 -9.46
C ASP A 514 0.48 5.64 -8.53
N PRO A 515 0.31 5.33 -7.24
CA PRO A 515 -0.43 6.21 -6.36
C PRO A 515 0.30 7.53 -6.04
N VAL A 516 1.60 7.64 -6.28
CA VAL A 516 2.37 8.86 -6.00
C VAL A 516 3.12 9.28 -7.25
N HIS A 517 2.77 10.44 -7.80
CA HIS A 517 3.47 11.05 -8.93
C HIS A 517 4.19 12.32 -8.49
N LEU A 518 5.15 12.75 -9.30
CA LEU A 518 5.67 14.10 -9.24
C LEU A 518 4.62 15.05 -9.83
N GLU A 519 4.23 16.09 -9.09
CA GLU A 519 3.17 17.03 -9.50
C GLU A 519 3.49 17.69 -10.87
N ARG A 520 4.75 18.06 -11.07
CA ARG A 520 5.23 18.58 -12.36
C ARG A 520 5.04 17.60 -13.52
N TYR A 521 5.15 16.30 -13.26
CA TYR A 521 5.01 15.30 -14.31
C TYR A 521 3.55 15.13 -14.71
N ASP A 522 2.62 15.14 -13.75
CA ASP A 522 1.19 15.14 -14.03
C ASP A 522 0.82 16.31 -14.95
N ARG A 523 1.22 17.53 -14.59
CA ARG A 523 0.95 18.72 -15.40
C ARG A 523 1.62 18.68 -16.77
N PHE A 524 2.83 18.13 -16.87
CA PHE A 524 3.47 17.93 -18.17
C PHE A 524 2.68 16.96 -19.04
N MET A 525 2.25 15.83 -18.48
CA MET A 525 1.54 14.80 -19.22
C MET A 525 0.12 15.25 -19.60
N GLU A 526 -0.53 16.12 -18.81
CA GLU A 526 -1.77 16.78 -19.21
C GLU A 526 -1.60 17.60 -20.50
N LEU A 527 -0.48 18.32 -20.64
CA LEU A 527 -0.13 19.10 -21.83
C LEU A 527 0.30 18.20 -23.00
N ALA A 528 1.19 17.25 -22.75
CA ALA A 528 1.76 16.37 -23.77
C ALA A 528 0.74 15.36 -24.30
N GLY A 529 -0.05 14.77 -23.41
CA GLY A 529 -1.14 13.87 -23.75
C GLY A 529 -2.39 14.60 -24.26
N ASN A 530 -2.53 15.90 -23.98
CA ASN A 530 -3.65 16.76 -24.40
C ASN A 530 -5.03 16.17 -24.04
N TYR A 531 -5.17 15.62 -22.84
CA TYR A 531 -6.42 15.00 -22.39
C TYR A 531 -7.20 15.84 -21.37
N ALA A 532 -6.63 16.97 -20.92
CA ALA A 532 -7.24 17.83 -19.90
C ALA A 532 -8.55 18.51 -20.34
N HIS A 533 -8.82 18.64 -21.64
CA HIS A 533 -10.07 19.24 -22.12
C HIS A 533 -11.28 18.28 -22.02
N LEU A 534 -11.05 17.00 -21.68
CA LEU A 534 -12.11 16.02 -21.52
C LEU A 534 -12.87 16.23 -20.19
N PRO A 535 -14.22 16.23 -20.21
CA PRO A 535 -15.02 16.61 -19.05
C PRO A 535 -14.93 15.65 -17.86
N ASP A 536 -14.58 14.39 -18.12
CA ASP A 536 -14.43 13.30 -17.15
C ASP A 536 -12.97 13.07 -16.72
N VAL A 537 -12.03 13.85 -17.27
CA VAL A 537 -10.65 13.87 -16.82
C VAL A 537 -10.52 14.93 -15.74
N PRO A 538 -10.10 14.57 -14.53
CA PRO A 538 -10.00 15.50 -13.42
C PRO A 538 -8.74 16.38 -13.62
N VAL A 539 -8.89 17.55 -14.25
CA VAL A 539 -7.79 18.49 -14.53
C VAL A 539 -7.22 19.07 -13.25
N GLY A 540 -5.90 19.02 -13.09
CA GLY A 540 -5.23 19.58 -11.91
C GLY A 540 -5.65 18.90 -10.60
N ARG A 541 -6.20 17.68 -10.70
CA ARG A 541 -6.68 16.86 -9.59
C ARG A 541 -5.88 15.56 -9.53
N PHE A 542 -5.83 14.98 -8.34
CA PHE A 542 -5.12 13.75 -8.06
C PHE A 542 -5.69 12.55 -8.86
N SER A 543 -4.79 11.82 -9.53
CA SER A 543 -5.05 10.54 -10.17
C SER A 543 -3.94 9.54 -9.82
N VAL A 544 -4.28 8.25 -9.80
CA VAL A 544 -3.28 7.18 -9.68
C VAL A 544 -2.77 6.68 -11.03
N THR A 545 -3.28 7.26 -12.13
CA THR A 545 -2.99 6.83 -13.50
C THR A 545 -2.73 8.03 -14.40
N ILE A 546 -1.84 7.89 -15.37
CA ILE A 546 -1.54 8.86 -16.43
C ILE A 546 -1.70 8.15 -17.79
N PRO A 547 -2.68 8.52 -18.64
CA PRO A 547 -3.76 9.47 -18.35
C PRO A 547 -4.76 8.96 -17.28
N PRO A 548 -5.50 9.84 -16.59
CA PRO A 548 -6.52 9.44 -15.61
C PRO A 548 -7.58 8.52 -16.20
N PHE A 549 -7.97 7.47 -15.49
CA PHE A 549 -9.05 6.59 -15.94
C PHE A 549 -10.39 7.34 -15.96
N PRO A 550 -11.10 7.37 -17.10
CA PRO A 550 -12.44 7.93 -17.18
C PRO A 550 -13.44 6.94 -16.57
N PRO A 551 -14.16 7.31 -15.51
CA PRO A 551 -14.98 6.36 -14.74
C PRO A 551 -16.13 5.75 -15.55
N ASP A 552 -16.66 6.46 -16.55
CA ASP A 552 -17.87 6.08 -17.28
C ASP A 552 -17.61 5.69 -18.75
N ARG A 553 -16.34 5.59 -19.18
CA ARG A 553 -15.99 5.29 -20.58
C ARG A 553 -15.01 4.12 -20.70
N PRO A 554 -15.22 3.19 -21.64
CA PRO A 554 -14.25 2.13 -21.94
C PRO A 554 -12.90 2.74 -22.38
N LEU A 555 -11.80 2.27 -21.79
CA LEU A 555 -10.45 2.77 -22.07
C LEU A 555 -10.08 2.63 -23.56
N GLU A 556 -10.63 1.62 -24.22
CA GLU A 556 -10.42 1.29 -25.64
C GLU A 556 -11.01 2.35 -26.58
N SER A 557 -11.73 3.34 -26.07
CA SER A 557 -12.32 4.43 -26.86
C SER A 557 -12.31 5.79 -26.16
N ALA A 558 -12.01 5.85 -24.86
CA ALA A 558 -12.16 7.07 -24.09
C ALA A 558 -11.27 8.23 -24.58
N PHE A 559 -10.09 7.91 -25.10
CA PHE A 559 -9.14 8.90 -25.59
C PHE A 559 -9.08 8.99 -27.13
N GLN A 560 -10.07 8.45 -27.85
CA GLN A 560 -10.07 8.42 -29.32
C GLN A 560 -10.09 9.80 -30.00
N ASN A 561 -10.62 10.81 -29.32
CA ASN A 561 -10.68 12.19 -29.81
C ASN A 561 -9.53 13.06 -29.30
N VAL A 562 -8.57 12.47 -28.59
CA VAL A 562 -7.41 13.19 -28.09
C VAL A 562 -6.32 13.21 -29.15
N HIS A 563 -5.70 14.39 -29.29
CA HIS A 563 -4.57 14.62 -30.18
C HIS A 563 -3.34 14.96 -29.33
N PRO A 564 -2.53 13.95 -28.94
CA PRO A 564 -1.32 14.19 -28.16
C PRO A 564 -0.36 15.14 -28.88
N ASN A 565 0.33 15.99 -28.13
CA ASN A 565 1.39 16.85 -28.64
C ASN A 565 2.67 16.02 -28.83
N LEU A 566 2.91 15.60 -30.07
CA LEU A 566 4.02 14.73 -30.46
C LEU A 566 5.41 15.33 -30.17
N SER A 567 5.52 16.65 -30.25
CA SER A 567 6.75 17.40 -29.94
C SER A 567 7.07 17.33 -28.45
N LEU A 568 6.07 17.54 -27.59
CA LEU A 568 6.25 17.42 -26.14
C LEU A 568 6.55 15.98 -25.74
N LEU A 569 5.79 15.00 -26.24
CA LEU A 569 6.13 13.57 -26.04
C LEU A 569 7.55 13.25 -26.55
N GLY A 570 7.98 13.92 -27.62
CA GLY A 570 9.34 13.80 -28.16
C GLY A 570 10.44 14.25 -27.21
N LEU A 571 10.19 15.23 -26.32
CA LEU A 571 11.12 15.61 -25.24
C LEU A 571 11.37 14.47 -24.24
N LEU A 572 10.39 13.56 -24.09
CA LEU A 572 10.46 12.36 -23.25
C LEU A 572 10.95 11.12 -24.04
N ASN A 573 11.57 11.30 -25.21
CA ASN A 573 12.08 10.20 -26.03
C ASN A 573 10.99 9.17 -26.38
N VAL A 574 9.72 9.60 -26.37
CA VAL A 574 8.58 8.78 -26.78
C VAL A 574 8.64 8.59 -28.28
N THR A 575 9.19 7.45 -28.67
CA THR A 575 9.40 7.07 -30.07
C THR A 575 8.22 6.27 -30.59
N TYR A 576 7.54 5.54 -29.71
CA TYR A 576 6.42 4.67 -30.07
C TYR A 576 5.15 5.06 -29.33
N LEU A 577 4.03 5.15 -30.05
CA LEU A 577 2.71 5.29 -29.46
C LEU A 577 1.92 4.01 -29.70
N VAL A 578 1.19 3.55 -28.69
CA VAL A 578 0.36 2.35 -28.79
C VAL A 578 -1.06 2.65 -28.34
N SER A 579 -2.04 2.39 -29.20
CA SER A 579 -3.42 2.79 -28.96
C SER A 579 -4.40 1.71 -29.39
N ALA A 580 -5.53 1.56 -28.68
CA ALA A 580 -6.62 0.66 -29.04
C ALA A 580 -7.43 1.18 -30.25
N PHE A 581 -7.31 2.48 -30.53
CA PHE A 581 -8.02 3.19 -31.59
C PHE A 581 -7.02 3.92 -32.51
N PRO A 582 -7.41 4.22 -33.77
CA PRO A 582 -6.55 4.94 -34.69
C PRO A 582 -6.29 6.38 -34.20
N LEU A 583 -5.04 6.83 -34.33
CA LEU A 583 -4.62 8.21 -34.06
C LEU A 583 -4.36 8.94 -35.40
N PRO A 584 -5.29 9.76 -35.91
CA PRO A 584 -5.17 10.38 -37.23
C PRO A 584 -4.31 11.65 -37.17
N LEU A 585 -3.02 11.50 -36.83
CA LEU A 585 -2.04 12.58 -36.78
C LEU A 585 -1.07 12.43 -37.96
N ALA A 586 -0.88 13.50 -38.74
CA ALA A 586 -0.08 13.48 -39.97
C ALA A 586 1.39 13.08 -39.73
N ASP A 587 1.94 13.44 -38.58
CA ASP A 587 3.35 13.18 -38.23
C ASP A 587 3.55 11.86 -37.44
N LEU A 588 2.52 11.01 -37.36
CA LEU A 588 2.61 9.63 -36.87
C LEU A 588 2.65 8.64 -38.03
N GLU A 589 3.70 7.82 -38.09
CA GLU A 589 3.79 6.69 -39.01
C GLU A 589 3.17 5.45 -38.37
N LEU A 590 2.13 4.88 -38.97
CA LEU A 590 1.60 3.58 -38.55
C LEU A 590 2.58 2.47 -38.98
N LEU A 591 3.21 1.82 -38.01
CA LEU A 591 4.15 0.73 -38.27
C LEU A 591 3.44 -0.61 -38.48
N THR A 592 2.49 -0.92 -37.59
CA THR A 592 1.73 -2.17 -37.64
C THR A 592 0.43 -2.06 -36.86
N ARG A 593 -0.48 -3.00 -37.13
CA ARG A 593 -1.73 -3.19 -36.42
C ARG A 593 -1.84 -4.62 -35.93
N THR A 594 -2.11 -4.77 -34.65
CA THR A 594 -2.47 -6.05 -34.01
C THR A 594 -4.00 -6.15 -33.89
N GLU A 595 -4.51 -7.27 -33.36
CA GLU A 595 -5.94 -7.45 -33.13
C GLU A 595 -6.55 -6.34 -32.23
N HIS A 596 -5.80 -5.88 -31.23
CA HIS A 596 -6.29 -4.97 -30.19
C HIS A 596 -5.53 -3.65 -30.07
N ALA A 597 -4.52 -3.39 -30.92
CA ALA A 597 -3.73 -2.18 -30.85
C ALA A 597 -3.11 -1.76 -32.19
N TYR A 598 -3.01 -0.45 -32.38
CA TYR A 598 -2.26 0.24 -33.42
C TYR A 598 -0.93 0.71 -32.84
N ILE A 599 0.17 0.46 -33.57
CA ILE A 599 1.53 0.83 -33.14
C ILE A 599 2.07 1.86 -34.11
N TYR A 600 2.40 3.04 -33.58
CA TYR A 600 2.88 4.18 -34.35
C TYR A 600 4.32 4.54 -33.98
N ARG A 601 5.05 5.12 -34.94
CA ARG A 601 6.31 5.83 -34.72
C ARG A 601 6.06 7.33 -34.71
N ASN A 602 6.62 7.98 -33.70
CA ASN A 602 6.65 9.44 -33.57
C ASN A 602 7.93 10.01 -34.20
N HIS A 603 7.82 10.72 -35.32
CA HIS A 603 8.98 11.34 -35.97
C HIS A 603 9.53 12.54 -35.20
N HIS A 604 8.76 13.11 -34.27
CA HIS A 604 9.22 14.19 -33.40
C HIS A 604 10.10 13.71 -32.24
N ALA A 605 10.26 12.40 -32.03
CA ALA A 605 11.03 11.86 -30.92
C ALA A 605 12.49 12.32 -30.92
N LEU A 606 12.92 12.98 -29.84
CA LEU A 606 14.33 13.28 -29.58
C LEU A 606 15.06 12.04 -29.05
N PRO A 607 16.38 11.93 -29.25
CA PRO A 607 17.18 10.87 -28.63
C PRO A 607 17.13 10.95 -27.10
N ARG A 608 17.55 9.89 -26.42
CA ARG A 608 17.59 9.83 -24.94
C ARG A 608 18.42 10.96 -24.31
N ALA A 609 19.44 11.44 -25.02
CA ALA A 609 20.20 12.62 -24.65
C ALA A 609 20.65 13.39 -25.91
N TRP A 610 20.78 14.72 -25.80
CA TRP A 610 21.24 15.60 -26.86
C TRP A 610 21.98 16.80 -26.27
N ALA A 611 22.77 17.52 -27.08
CA ALA A 611 23.46 18.74 -26.65
C ALA A 611 22.88 19.98 -27.33
N LEU A 612 22.86 21.11 -26.61
CA LEU A 612 22.55 22.44 -27.14
C LEU A 612 23.68 23.41 -26.77
N PRO A 613 24.05 24.36 -27.64
CA PRO A 613 24.97 25.43 -27.26
C PRO A 613 24.51 26.13 -25.99
N ALA A 614 25.43 26.46 -25.08
CA ALA A 614 25.09 26.96 -23.74
C ALA A 614 24.24 28.25 -23.80
N GLU A 615 24.50 29.11 -24.78
CA GLU A 615 23.74 30.33 -25.05
C GLU A 615 22.28 30.07 -25.48
N VAL A 616 22.05 28.99 -26.23
CA VAL A 616 20.72 28.55 -26.66
C VAL A 616 19.99 27.85 -25.51
N ALA A 617 20.70 27.09 -24.69
CA ALA A 617 20.14 26.37 -23.56
C ALA A 617 19.80 27.27 -22.36
N ARG A 618 20.53 28.39 -22.19
CA ARG A 618 20.43 29.29 -21.02
C ARG A 618 18.99 29.68 -20.62
N PRO A 619 18.07 30.05 -21.54
CA PRO A 619 16.69 30.40 -21.16
C PRO A 619 15.89 29.25 -20.55
N PHE A 620 16.32 28.01 -20.78
CA PHE A 620 15.66 26.79 -20.33
C PHE A 620 16.24 26.26 -19.01
N LEU A 621 17.37 26.78 -18.53
CA LEU A 621 18.02 26.34 -17.28
C LEU A 621 17.31 26.92 -16.05
N THR A 622 16.12 26.41 -15.77
CA THR A 622 15.28 26.86 -14.67
C THR A 622 14.48 25.70 -14.10
N SER A 623 14.19 25.75 -12.79
CA SER A 623 13.22 24.87 -12.13
C SER A 623 11.79 25.43 -12.15
N ASP A 624 11.61 26.64 -12.69
CA ASP A 624 10.35 27.36 -12.71
C ASP A 624 9.33 26.73 -13.68
N THR A 625 8.09 26.59 -13.23
CA THR A 625 6.96 26.04 -13.97
C THR A 625 5.77 27.03 -14.06
N HIS A 626 6.02 28.35 -14.14
CA HIS A 626 4.96 29.38 -14.23
C HIS A 626 4.02 29.31 -15.47
N ALA A 627 3.11 30.27 -15.62
CA ALA A 627 2.00 30.24 -16.60
C ALA A 627 2.41 30.03 -18.08
N ASN A 628 3.63 30.39 -18.47
CA ASN A 628 4.14 30.25 -19.84
C ASN A 628 4.88 28.92 -20.10
N TRP A 629 4.71 27.93 -19.22
CA TRP A 629 5.49 26.69 -19.27
C TRP A 629 5.34 25.91 -20.58
N THR A 630 4.13 25.82 -21.14
CA THR A 630 3.88 25.16 -22.44
C THR A 630 4.71 25.81 -23.55
N GLN A 631 4.72 27.15 -23.63
CA GLN A 631 5.49 27.89 -24.62
C GLN A 631 7.00 27.66 -24.43
N GLN A 632 7.48 27.59 -23.19
CA GLN A 632 8.89 27.27 -22.90
C GLN A 632 9.27 25.84 -23.35
N LEU A 633 8.40 24.86 -23.12
CA LEU A 633 8.62 23.47 -23.53
C LEU A 633 8.62 23.33 -25.07
N GLU A 634 7.68 23.99 -25.76
CA GLU A 634 7.64 24.01 -27.22
C GLU A 634 8.85 24.75 -27.82
N ALA A 635 9.31 25.84 -27.19
CA ALA A 635 10.53 26.53 -27.58
C ALA A 635 11.78 25.66 -27.36
N LEU A 636 11.85 24.91 -26.26
CA LEU A 636 12.92 23.94 -26.01
C LEU A 636 12.93 22.86 -27.09
N TYR A 637 11.77 22.30 -27.42
CA TYR A 637 11.64 21.31 -28.49
C TYR A 637 12.11 21.88 -29.84
N THR A 638 11.66 23.09 -30.19
CA THR A 638 12.01 23.76 -31.45
C THR A 638 13.51 24.02 -31.54
N ALA A 639 14.14 24.45 -30.43
CA ALA A 639 15.58 24.58 -30.37
C ALA A 639 16.26 23.22 -30.59
N ALA A 640 15.85 22.18 -29.86
CA ALA A 640 16.42 20.84 -29.98
C ALA A 640 16.27 20.25 -31.39
N SER A 641 15.11 20.39 -32.03
CA SER A 641 14.84 19.83 -33.36
C SER A 641 15.63 20.57 -34.45
N LYS A 642 15.73 21.90 -34.38
CA LYS A 642 16.55 22.70 -35.31
C LYS A 642 18.03 22.33 -35.21
N TRP A 643 18.54 22.20 -33.98
CA TRP A 643 19.95 21.88 -33.75
C TRP A 643 20.27 20.41 -34.07
N ARG A 644 19.31 19.49 -33.96
CA ARG A 644 19.47 18.09 -34.40
C ARG A 644 19.88 17.96 -35.86
N GLY A 645 19.34 18.80 -36.74
CA GLY A 645 19.70 18.83 -38.17
C GLY A 645 21.05 19.49 -38.47
N ALA A 646 21.63 20.23 -37.50
CA ALA A 646 22.85 21.00 -37.66
C ALA A 646 24.07 20.42 -36.90
N MET A 647 23.91 19.30 -36.18
CA MET A 647 24.90 18.80 -35.23
C MET A 647 26.22 18.31 -35.88
N ARG A 648 27.33 18.81 -35.33
CA ARG A 648 28.66 18.16 -35.30
C ARG A 648 28.94 17.47 -33.96
N SER A 649 28.06 17.62 -32.97
CA SER A 649 28.20 16.95 -31.67
C SER A 649 27.71 15.50 -31.72
N THR A 650 28.48 14.60 -31.14
CA THR A 650 28.13 13.18 -30.99
C THR A 650 27.75 12.91 -29.53
N VAL A 651 26.57 12.35 -29.29
CA VAL A 651 26.12 11.92 -27.96
C VAL A 651 25.82 10.43 -28.03
N ALA A 652 26.62 9.62 -27.35
CA ALA A 652 26.47 8.17 -27.31
C ALA A 652 26.24 7.71 -25.87
N VAL A 653 25.12 7.03 -25.62
CA VAL A 653 24.85 6.39 -24.32
C VAL A 653 25.57 5.05 -24.29
N GLN A 654 26.60 4.93 -23.45
CA GLN A 654 27.39 3.71 -23.29
C GLN A 654 26.74 2.74 -22.31
N GLU A 655 26.16 3.29 -21.25
CA GLU A 655 25.53 2.51 -20.18
C GLU A 655 24.26 3.22 -19.73
N TYR A 656 23.18 2.45 -19.60
CA TYR A 656 21.91 2.93 -19.11
C TYR A 656 21.35 1.94 -18.09
N GLN A 657 21.50 2.27 -16.81
CA GLN A 657 20.97 1.55 -15.67
C GLN A 657 20.01 2.45 -14.88
N ALA A 658 19.30 1.87 -13.92
CA ALA A 658 18.34 2.60 -13.10
C ALA A 658 19.00 3.76 -12.33
N ASP A 659 20.11 3.47 -11.64
CA ASP A 659 20.80 4.43 -10.79
C ASP A 659 22.04 5.05 -11.44
N ARG A 660 22.37 4.69 -12.68
CA ARG A 660 23.61 5.10 -13.34
C ARG A 660 23.45 5.24 -14.85
N ILE A 661 23.96 6.34 -15.40
CA ILE A 661 23.97 6.62 -16.85
C ILE A 661 25.36 7.09 -17.22
N VAL A 662 25.96 6.48 -18.26
CA VAL A 662 27.28 6.88 -18.78
C VAL A 662 27.14 7.28 -20.24
N LEU A 663 27.61 8.48 -20.57
CA LEU A 663 27.58 9.05 -21.91
C LEU A 663 28.96 9.46 -22.37
N GLU A 664 29.25 9.23 -23.64
CA GLU A 664 30.38 9.84 -24.36
C GLU A 664 29.82 10.96 -25.23
N VAL A 665 30.35 12.17 -25.04
CA VAL A 665 29.81 13.38 -25.64
C VAL A 665 30.94 14.18 -26.27
N THR A 666 30.83 14.51 -27.56
CA THR A 666 31.73 15.48 -28.20
C THR A 666 30.94 16.72 -28.60
N VAL A 667 31.43 17.91 -28.26
CA VAL A 667 30.80 19.20 -28.59
C VAL A 667 31.85 20.20 -29.09
N ASP A 668 31.48 21.03 -30.08
CA ASP A 668 32.41 22.00 -30.71
C ASP A 668 32.62 23.27 -29.87
N GLY A 669 31.77 23.52 -28.88
CA GLY A 669 31.77 24.73 -28.05
C GLY A 669 31.03 24.49 -26.73
N PRO A 670 31.10 25.44 -25.77
CA PRO A 670 30.37 25.36 -24.52
C PRO A 670 28.89 25.03 -24.74
N SER A 671 28.44 23.92 -24.16
CA SER A 671 27.15 23.31 -24.43
C SER A 671 26.49 22.80 -23.15
N VAL A 672 25.19 22.58 -23.20
CA VAL A 672 24.46 21.84 -22.17
C VAL A 672 24.03 20.51 -22.76
N LEU A 673 24.49 19.41 -22.16
CA LEU A 673 23.95 18.07 -22.38
C LEU A 673 22.60 17.98 -21.66
N ILE A 674 21.54 17.67 -22.40
CA ILE A 674 20.17 17.50 -21.90
C ILE A 674 19.78 16.03 -22.00
N LEU A 675 19.23 15.48 -20.93
CA LEU A 675 18.74 14.10 -20.87
C LEU A 675 17.21 14.08 -20.82
N SER A 676 16.61 13.14 -21.54
CA SER A 676 15.17 12.84 -21.57
C SER A 676 14.67 12.12 -20.31
N GLU A 677 15.16 12.59 -19.17
CA GLU A 677 15.09 11.95 -17.87
C GLU A 677 14.62 12.98 -16.84
N HIS A 678 13.68 12.60 -15.98
CA HIS A 678 13.11 13.55 -15.03
C HIS A 678 14.14 14.13 -14.10
N TRP A 679 14.20 15.46 -14.03
CA TRP A 679 14.89 16.12 -12.94
C TRP A 679 14.22 15.74 -11.62
N TYR A 680 15.01 15.32 -10.64
CA TYR A 680 14.63 15.05 -9.26
C TYR A 680 15.90 15.15 -8.38
N PRO A 681 15.84 15.69 -7.16
CA PRO A 681 17.02 15.82 -6.29
C PRO A 681 17.69 14.46 -6.01
N GLY A 682 19.03 14.46 -5.93
CA GLY A 682 19.83 13.26 -5.63
C GLY A 682 20.58 12.67 -6.82
N TRP A 683 20.31 13.13 -8.05
CA TRP A 683 21.20 12.86 -9.18
C TRP A 683 22.47 13.71 -9.07
N LEU A 684 23.61 13.06 -9.14
CA LEU A 684 24.94 13.66 -9.20
C LEU A 684 25.54 13.43 -10.58
N ALA A 685 26.39 14.35 -11.04
CA ALA A 685 27.10 14.22 -12.32
C ALA A 685 28.61 14.40 -12.15
N TRP A 686 29.36 13.76 -13.04
CA TRP A 686 30.80 13.94 -13.22
C TRP A 686 31.09 14.10 -14.71
N VAL A 687 31.92 15.08 -15.06
CA VAL A 687 32.44 15.30 -16.41
C VAL A 687 33.94 15.07 -16.33
N ASP A 688 34.44 14.05 -17.02
CA ASP A 688 35.84 13.63 -16.98
C ASP A 688 36.35 13.41 -15.54
N ASP A 689 35.54 12.70 -14.75
CA ASP A 689 35.73 12.40 -13.32
C ASP A 689 35.75 13.62 -12.38
N VAL A 690 35.49 14.83 -12.90
CA VAL A 690 35.31 16.06 -12.10
C VAL A 690 33.83 16.25 -11.77
N PRO A 691 33.45 16.45 -10.49
CA PRO A 691 32.06 16.71 -10.12
C PRO A 691 31.45 17.90 -10.88
N ALA A 692 30.25 17.70 -11.42
CA ALA A 692 29.49 18.69 -12.17
C ALA A 692 28.07 18.85 -11.60
N GLU A 693 27.49 20.03 -11.79
CA GLU A 693 26.13 20.32 -11.34
C GLU A 693 25.08 19.72 -12.29
N VAL A 694 24.04 19.10 -11.71
CA VAL A 694 22.86 18.65 -12.46
C VAL A 694 21.81 19.75 -12.45
N LEU A 695 21.64 20.41 -13.58
CA LEU A 695 20.77 21.56 -13.74
C LEU A 695 19.34 21.12 -14.13
N PRO A 696 18.29 21.75 -13.58
CA PRO A 696 16.94 21.58 -14.09
C PRO A 696 16.79 22.29 -15.44
N VAL A 697 16.23 21.58 -16.42
CA VAL A 697 15.86 22.12 -17.74
C VAL A 697 14.33 22.17 -17.80
N THR A 698 13.79 23.39 -17.87
CA THR A 698 12.36 23.73 -17.80
C THR A 698 11.63 23.05 -16.63
N GLY A 699 12.33 22.79 -15.53
CA GLY A 699 11.83 22.06 -14.37
C GLY A 699 11.51 20.58 -14.62
N LEU A 700 11.63 20.07 -15.86
CA LEU A 700 11.21 18.73 -16.26
C LEU A 700 12.41 17.78 -16.43
N LEU A 701 13.42 18.21 -17.18
CA LEU A 701 14.54 17.39 -17.65
C LEU A 701 15.84 17.74 -16.93
N ARG A 702 16.86 16.87 -17.02
CA ARG A 702 18.20 17.10 -16.46
C ARG A 702 19.15 17.70 -17.50
N GLY A 703 20.00 18.62 -17.06
CA GLY A 703 21.07 19.22 -17.85
C GLY A 703 22.43 19.13 -17.16
N VAL A 704 23.52 19.03 -17.93
CA VAL A 704 24.92 19.11 -17.46
C VAL A 704 25.69 20.05 -18.38
N LEU A 705 26.42 21.01 -17.81
CA LEU A 705 27.26 21.92 -18.59
C LEU A 705 28.54 21.20 -19.05
N LEU A 706 28.91 21.40 -20.31
CA LEU A 706 30.12 20.87 -20.94
C LEU A 706 30.91 22.01 -21.59
N GLU A 707 32.22 21.91 -21.52
CA GLU A 707 33.13 22.75 -22.29
C GLU A 707 33.26 22.21 -23.73
N ALA A 708 34.04 22.89 -24.57
CA ALA A 708 34.35 22.38 -25.91
C ALA A 708 35.28 21.17 -25.83
N GLY A 709 34.98 20.10 -26.57
CA GLY A 709 35.80 18.89 -26.63
C GLY A 709 35.01 17.60 -26.51
N GLY A 710 35.75 16.50 -26.34
CA GLY A 710 35.21 15.18 -26.01
C GLY A 710 35.19 14.99 -24.49
N HIS A 711 34.07 14.51 -23.97
CA HIS A 711 33.79 14.37 -22.56
C HIS A 711 33.14 13.04 -22.25
N ARG A 712 33.57 12.43 -21.15
CA ARG A 712 32.87 11.31 -20.52
C ARG A 712 32.00 11.84 -19.39
N VAL A 713 30.69 11.71 -19.53
CA VAL A 713 29.70 12.18 -18.56
C VAL A 713 29.09 10.99 -17.82
N VAL A 714 29.20 10.99 -16.49
CA VAL A 714 28.59 9.97 -15.63
C VAL A 714 27.52 10.66 -14.78
N LEU A 715 26.30 10.15 -14.80
CA LEU A 715 25.26 10.51 -13.83
C LEU A 715 24.97 9.33 -12.92
N ALA A 716 24.80 9.58 -11.63
CA ALA A 716 24.39 8.57 -10.67
C ALA A 716 23.34 9.10 -9.69
N TYR A 717 22.35 8.27 -9.37
CA TYR A 717 21.33 8.60 -8.38
C TYR A 717 21.78 8.19 -6.99
N GLN A 718 22.26 9.15 -6.20
CA GLN A 718 22.79 8.95 -4.86
C GLN A 718 22.16 9.94 -3.85
N PRO A 719 20.84 9.83 -3.59
CA PRO A 719 20.13 10.76 -2.71
C PRO A 719 20.69 10.74 -1.28
N LEU A 720 21.00 11.92 -0.75
CA LEU A 720 21.53 12.10 0.60
C LEU A 720 20.55 11.59 1.67
N THR A 721 19.25 11.78 1.45
CA THR A 721 18.17 11.34 2.34
C THR A 721 18.15 9.83 2.52
N VAL A 722 18.37 9.05 1.45
CA VAL A 722 18.52 7.60 1.56
C VAL A 722 19.78 7.22 2.33
N ARG A 723 20.93 7.83 2.03
CA ARG A 723 22.21 7.50 2.69
C ARG A 723 22.16 7.76 4.19
N ILE A 724 21.66 8.93 4.60
CA ILE A 724 21.47 9.29 6.00
C ILE A 724 20.45 8.34 6.65
N GLY A 725 19.32 8.10 5.98
CA GLY A 725 18.26 7.23 6.49
C GLY A 725 18.75 5.81 6.73
N MET A 726 19.51 5.26 5.78
CA MET A 726 20.16 3.96 5.92
C MET A 726 21.13 3.93 7.10
N GLY A 727 21.99 4.95 7.26
CA GLY A 727 22.91 5.04 8.38
C GLY A 727 22.18 5.03 9.74
N ILE A 728 21.12 5.84 9.88
CA ILE A 728 20.31 5.90 11.10
C ILE A 728 19.62 4.55 11.36
N SER A 729 18.95 3.98 10.36
CA SER A 729 18.28 2.68 10.46
C SER A 729 19.26 1.56 10.85
N THR A 730 20.45 1.52 10.24
CA THR A 730 21.47 0.52 10.56
C THR A 730 21.91 0.63 12.01
N VAL A 731 22.24 1.84 12.49
CA VAL A 731 22.62 2.05 13.90
C VAL A 731 21.49 1.64 14.84
N ALA A 732 20.25 2.01 14.53
CA ALA A 732 19.08 1.65 15.34
C ALA A 732 18.83 0.13 15.39
N ILE A 733 18.94 -0.55 14.24
CA ILE A 733 18.79 -2.01 14.14
C ILE A 733 19.89 -2.72 14.92
N VAL A 734 21.16 -2.32 14.75
CA VAL A 734 22.28 -2.89 15.50
C VAL A 734 22.08 -2.68 17.00
N GLY A 735 21.68 -1.48 17.42
CA GLY A 735 21.35 -1.20 18.82
C GLY A 735 20.22 -2.08 19.36
N LEU A 736 19.16 -2.29 18.58
CA LEU A 736 18.05 -3.17 18.94
C LEU A 736 18.50 -4.64 19.07
N LEU A 737 19.30 -5.15 18.13
CA LEU A 737 19.84 -6.51 18.15
C LEU A 737 20.76 -6.73 19.35
N LEU A 738 21.66 -5.79 19.64
CA LEU A 738 22.52 -5.83 20.81
C LEU A 738 21.70 -5.83 22.11
N PHE A 739 20.65 -4.99 22.19
CA PHE A 739 19.75 -4.98 23.33
C PHE A 739 19.05 -6.34 23.53
N ILE A 740 18.57 -6.97 22.45
CA ILE A 740 17.95 -8.29 22.49
C ILE A 740 18.97 -9.35 22.93
N ALA A 741 20.19 -9.33 22.38
CA ALA A 741 21.25 -10.28 22.71
C ALA A 741 21.66 -10.18 24.18
N LEU A 742 21.88 -8.96 24.70
CA LEU A 742 22.22 -8.72 26.11
C LEU A 742 21.08 -9.14 27.05
N ALA A 743 19.83 -8.84 26.70
CA ALA A 743 18.66 -9.29 27.47
C ALA A 743 18.50 -10.82 27.48
N GLY A 744 18.84 -11.48 26.36
CA GLY A 744 18.88 -12.94 26.23
C GLY A 744 20.00 -13.57 27.06
N ALA A 745 21.22 -13.04 26.94
CA ALA A 745 22.38 -13.49 27.70
C ALA A 745 22.16 -13.36 29.21
N HIS A 746 21.60 -12.25 29.68
CA HIS A 746 21.26 -12.08 31.10
C HIS A 746 20.26 -13.13 31.59
N ARG A 747 19.28 -13.53 30.78
CA ARG A 747 18.34 -14.62 31.15
C ARG A 747 19.04 -15.96 31.20
N LEU A 748 19.96 -16.22 30.29
CA LEU A 748 20.72 -17.46 30.21
C LEU A 748 21.69 -17.58 31.40
N VAL A 749 22.45 -16.52 31.70
CA VAL A 749 23.35 -16.45 32.87
C VAL A 749 22.59 -16.55 34.20
N ALA A 750 21.44 -15.89 34.32
CA ALA A 750 20.57 -16.02 35.50
C ALA A 750 19.98 -17.44 35.63
N HIS A 751 19.63 -18.09 34.52
CA HIS A 751 19.15 -19.48 34.52
C HIS A 751 20.23 -20.48 34.94
N TRP A 752 21.51 -20.17 34.70
CA TRP A 752 22.66 -21.00 35.08
C TRP A 752 23.24 -20.66 36.46
N GLY A 753 22.60 -19.76 37.24
CA GLY A 753 22.99 -19.47 38.62
C GLY A 753 24.34 -18.76 38.79
N LEU A 754 24.89 -18.20 37.70
CA LEU A 754 26.20 -17.53 37.70
C LEU A 754 26.14 -16.09 38.25
N ILE A 755 24.94 -15.57 38.55
CA ILE A 755 24.72 -14.31 39.25
C ILE A 755 23.91 -14.63 40.50
N GLY A 756 24.47 -14.34 41.68
CA GLY A 756 23.87 -14.66 42.99
C GLY A 756 22.55 -13.93 43.24
N GLY A 757 21.60 -14.63 43.86
CA GLY A 757 20.22 -14.20 44.08
C GLY A 757 19.99 -13.03 45.05
N GLU A 758 21.02 -12.29 45.46
CA GLU A 758 20.90 -11.21 46.46
C GLU A 758 20.82 -9.79 45.88
N THR A 759 21.14 -9.56 44.60
CA THR A 759 20.95 -8.24 43.97
C THR A 759 19.57 -8.09 43.33
N LEU A 760 18.52 -8.44 44.09
CA LEU A 760 17.11 -8.24 43.73
C LEU A 760 16.43 -7.39 44.81
N ARG A 761 16.71 -6.08 44.79
CA ARG A 761 15.80 -5.03 45.25
C ARG A 761 15.81 -3.87 44.27
#